data_AF-A0A166I8Y2-F1
#
_entry.id   AF-A0A166I8Y2-F1
#
_cell.length_a   1.000
_cell.length_b   1.000
_cell.length_c   1.000
_cell.angle_alpha   90.00
_cell.angle_beta   90.00
_cell.angle_gamma   90.00
#
_symmetry.space_group_name_H-M   'P 1'
#
loop_
_entity.id
_entity.type
_entity.pdbx_description
1 polymer ?
#
loop_
_entity_poly.entity_id
_entity_poly.type
_entity_poly.pdbx_seq_one_letter_code
_entity_poly.pdbx_strand_id
1 'polypeptide(L)'
;MAESNPGEELIRSNDPTHPANLIPELCRGFYQLGWVTGTGGGICIRIGDVVYIAPSGVQKERILPEHIFVLPYPQPTTDRVFLRRPTQALNESQCTPLFWNAFELRDAGSCVHTHSQNAVMVTLLAKDNVFRISHQEMIKGIRLAGMNTTLSYPDTLEVPIIDNTPHERDLKDSMAEAMKQYPNAAGVLVRRHGIYVWVFGHSDYKGKQKEIFHAAVKGLDVLVIAPTGMGKSACFQIPAIADDYGVTLVVSPLLALMKNQVSRLRQLKVAVGSLASDTPDHEKRQIIQDLCSRVVDIRLLYVTPERLHTSDFMRVLEEVYSRHQLKRLVIDEAHCISEWGHDFREEYRKLDRFRLKFPDVPISALTASATPVVQDDIVRSLRLDTRTMYKIVHPFNRENLFYEVRYHSTANTMDQCDAVFTFIANLHDRRGRPSSGIVYCRSKNQCDELSGYLRGKGIAARPYHRGIRPQILDKTLKDWEVGGNGDGGVDVVCATIAFGMGVDKSDVRYIVHFDLPKSMEAYYQETGRAGRDGEAAKCVMFYSREDALYVRKLVNGSHGKRVSSYERGDAPPPSQRSLDSLGALVAFAENTVVCRHILICKFFGEPIPKDADSRASYCARMCDVCKYPERTRARQTALTANLTPGAEDFSSRVPVIRAVGNGRGNEIKPVFDARTRAYPPQRSNPGWVNATRLETPGVGDDEAGNSGKGKQQEELPRVPTGSTVMAPSSRATAAYRGPGLLKSSLKRTSSSGSDSASSSSALGSSAPKRPRVDYSSGAIGARHSAGGGRSGFKVPFKAPGPAPVKEREMTPVIEIEDDDDEPVVVERYEPEPELEPAAPSLPLFEPLSESDDDDELTLTLGPALPPTTVELDAAFSNKIPGSVRSRTFSSLRRALHSAVPSIPWAASIAQDADAIARAASTLEFGILSLSASEDGYSSRARRVVEGARKAKDKRAWGDENGADEKWEEAREAVKALRTVCGRDGSSRKKKR
;
A
#
# COMPACT_ATOMS: atom_id res chain seq x y z
N MET A 1 -15.94 49.05 -8.08
CA MET A 1 -15.50 47.90 -8.92
C MET A 1 -16.75 47.23 -9.43
N ALA A 2 -16.77 46.71 -10.66
CA ALA A 2 -17.91 45.91 -11.12
C ALA A 2 -17.86 44.53 -10.44
N GLU A 3 -19.01 44.01 -10.01
CA GLU A 3 -19.12 42.67 -9.45
C GLU A 3 -18.75 41.65 -10.54
N SER A 4 -17.89 40.67 -10.23
CA SER A 4 -17.63 39.59 -11.17
C SER A 4 -18.85 38.69 -11.25
N ASN A 5 -19.38 38.51 -12.46
CA ASN A 5 -20.40 37.48 -12.70
C ASN A 5 -19.75 36.11 -12.46
N PRO A 6 -20.17 35.32 -11.46
CA PRO A 6 -19.50 34.06 -11.13
C PRO A 6 -19.55 33.03 -12.27
N GLY A 7 -20.51 33.16 -13.20
CA GLY A 7 -20.54 32.36 -14.43
C GLY A 7 -19.38 32.65 -15.39
N GLU A 8 -18.80 33.86 -15.39
CA GLU A 8 -17.64 34.21 -16.22
C GLU A 8 -16.32 33.64 -15.67
N GLU A 9 -16.23 33.44 -14.36
CA GLU A 9 -15.03 32.84 -13.74
C GLU A 9 -14.85 31.37 -14.19
N LEU A 10 -15.95 30.65 -14.44
CA LEU A 10 -15.96 29.28 -14.94
C LEU A 10 -15.30 29.10 -16.31
N ILE A 11 -15.11 30.15 -17.12
CA ILE A 11 -14.42 30.06 -18.42
C ILE A 11 -13.02 30.70 -18.41
N ARG A 12 -12.62 31.37 -17.34
CA ARG A 12 -11.34 32.09 -17.23
C ARG A 12 -10.26 31.16 -16.68
N SER A 13 -9.42 30.64 -17.56
CA SER A 13 -8.24 29.87 -17.17
C SER A 13 -7.06 30.15 -18.10
N ASN A 14 -5.85 30.19 -17.53
CA ASN A 14 -4.59 30.27 -18.27
C ASN A 14 -4.08 28.88 -18.72
N ASP A 15 -4.73 27.80 -18.30
CA ASP A 15 -4.43 26.43 -18.73
C ASP A 15 -5.03 26.19 -20.14
N PRO A 16 -4.23 25.90 -21.18
CA PRO A 16 -4.75 25.63 -22.52
C PRO A 16 -5.60 24.34 -22.58
N THR A 17 -5.39 23.39 -21.66
CA THR A 17 -6.16 22.14 -21.58
C THR A 17 -7.52 22.31 -20.89
N HIS A 18 -7.77 23.46 -20.26
CA HIS A 18 -9.07 23.78 -19.67
C HIS A 18 -10.17 23.76 -20.75
N PRO A 19 -11.35 23.15 -20.52
CA PRO A 19 -12.37 22.96 -21.56
C PRO A 19 -12.79 24.22 -22.31
N ALA A 20 -12.84 25.37 -21.64
CA ALA A 20 -13.18 26.65 -22.27
C ALA A 20 -12.16 27.08 -23.33
N ASN A 21 -10.89 26.68 -23.20
CA ASN A 21 -9.81 26.97 -24.16
C ASN A 21 -9.65 25.84 -25.19
N LEU A 22 -9.70 24.59 -24.71
CA LEU A 22 -9.50 23.38 -25.51
C LEU A 22 -10.63 23.12 -26.52
N ILE A 23 -11.89 23.42 -26.19
CA ILE A 23 -13.01 23.27 -27.13
C ILE A 23 -12.84 24.17 -28.38
N PRO A 24 -12.57 25.48 -28.24
CA PRO A 24 -12.14 26.34 -29.36
C PRO A 24 -10.99 25.77 -30.21
N GLU A 25 -9.92 25.30 -29.57
CA GLU A 25 -8.74 24.78 -30.27
C GLU A 25 -9.05 23.51 -31.07
N LEU A 26 -9.75 22.55 -30.46
CA LEU A 26 -10.21 21.33 -31.13
C LEU A 26 -11.19 21.64 -32.28
N CYS A 27 -12.09 22.61 -32.12
CA CYS A 27 -13.00 23.04 -33.18
C CYS A 27 -12.22 23.61 -34.38
N ARG A 28 -11.17 24.40 -34.14
CA ARG A 28 -10.28 24.95 -35.17
C ARG A 28 -9.45 23.85 -35.86
N GLY A 29 -8.83 22.97 -35.09
CA GLY A 29 -8.03 21.86 -35.62
C GLY A 29 -8.86 20.87 -36.44
N PHE A 30 -10.04 20.46 -35.97
CA PHE A 30 -10.94 19.59 -36.72
C PHE A 30 -11.48 20.26 -37.99
N TYR A 31 -11.67 21.59 -38.01
CA TYR A 31 -12.03 22.31 -39.23
C TYR A 31 -10.88 22.31 -40.25
N GLN A 32 -9.66 22.63 -39.81
CA GLN A 32 -8.45 22.60 -40.65
C GLN A 32 -8.16 21.21 -41.25
N LEU A 33 -8.46 20.13 -40.50
CA LEU A 33 -8.36 18.74 -40.96
C LEU A 33 -9.52 18.30 -41.87
N GLY A 34 -10.52 19.14 -42.12
CA GLY A 34 -11.74 18.78 -42.86
C GLY A 34 -12.64 17.77 -42.13
N TRP A 35 -12.43 17.56 -40.83
CA TRP A 35 -13.22 16.64 -40.01
C TRP A 35 -14.55 17.23 -39.58
N VAL A 36 -14.66 18.56 -39.42
CA VAL A 36 -15.94 19.25 -39.24
C VAL A 36 -16.14 20.33 -40.31
N THR A 37 -17.38 20.46 -40.77
CA THR A 37 -17.85 21.61 -41.55
C THR A 37 -17.82 22.88 -40.71
N GLY A 38 -17.68 24.07 -41.32
CA GLY A 38 -17.61 25.33 -40.59
C GLY A 38 -18.76 25.57 -39.60
N THR A 39 -20.02 25.27 -39.95
CA THR A 39 -21.16 25.52 -39.05
C THR A 39 -21.64 24.28 -38.29
N GLY A 40 -21.65 23.10 -38.92
CA GLY A 40 -22.13 21.84 -38.34
C GLY A 40 -21.10 21.11 -37.45
N GLY A 41 -21.57 20.16 -36.65
CA GLY A 41 -20.80 19.42 -35.64
C GLY A 41 -20.76 20.15 -34.29
N GLY A 42 -20.23 19.48 -33.27
CA GLY A 42 -20.14 20.03 -31.91
C GLY A 42 -19.24 19.21 -30.99
N ILE A 43 -18.71 19.86 -29.96
CA ILE A 43 -17.85 19.25 -28.95
C ILE A 43 -18.38 19.63 -27.58
N CYS A 44 -18.37 18.68 -26.64
CA CYS A 44 -18.56 18.93 -25.22
C CYS A 44 -17.55 18.15 -24.36
N ILE A 45 -17.16 18.74 -23.23
CA ILE A 45 -16.25 18.14 -22.26
C ILE A 45 -16.86 18.29 -20.86
N ARG A 46 -16.79 17.23 -20.06
CA ARG A 46 -17.23 17.18 -18.67
C ARG A 46 -16.01 17.06 -17.75
N ILE A 47 -15.96 17.90 -16.72
CA ILE A 47 -14.99 17.78 -15.61
C ILE A 47 -15.80 17.72 -14.33
N GLY A 48 -15.80 16.55 -13.68
CA GLY A 48 -16.64 16.26 -12.52
C GLY A 48 -18.12 16.52 -12.81
N ASP A 49 -18.66 17.51 -12.11
CA ASP A 49 -20.07 17.91 -12.09
C ASP A 49 -20.36 19.14 -12.99
N VAL A 50 -19.43 19.49 -13.89
CA VAL A 50 -19.54 20.63 -14.81
C VAL A 50 -19.33 20.19 -16.26
N VAL A 51 -20.21 20.62 -17.16
CA VAL A 51 -20.17 20.34 -18.61
C VAL A 51 -20.01 21.64 -19.39
N TYR A 52 -19.03 21.65 -20.29
CA TYR A 52 -18.72 22.72 -21.23
C TYR A 52 -19.15 22.32 -22.64
N ILE A 53 -19.86 23.20 -23.36
CA ILE A 53 -20.44 22.89 -24.68
C ILE A 53 -20.14 24.01 -25.70
N ALA A 54 -19.70 23.62 -26.89
CA ALA A 54 -19.54 24.51 -28.03
C ALA A 54 -20.89 25.12 -28.50
N PRO A 55 -20.92 26.39 -28.96
CA PRO A 55 -22.12 27.00 -29.55
C PRO A 55 -22.52 26.35 -30.88
N SER A 56 -23.79 26.48 -31.24
CA SER A 56 -24.28 26.27 -32.61
C SER A 56 -24.31 27.58 -33.42
N GLY A 57 -24.35 27.48 -34.74
CA GLY A 57 -24.37 28.63 -35.66
C GLY A 57 -23.04 29.36 -35.85
N VAL A 58 -22.12 29.31 -34.88
CA VAL A 58 -20.78 29.90 -34.99
C VAL A 58 -19.87 29.02 -35.86
N GLN A 59 -19.05 29.67 -36.68
CA GLN A 59 -17.99 29.02 -37.47
C GLN A 59 -16.92 28.39 -36.55
N LYS A 60 -16.63 27.09 -36.70
CA LYS A 60 -15.83 26.29 -35.75
C LYS A 60 -14.44 26.85 -35.50
N GLU A 61 -13.80 27.38 -36.55
CA GLU A 61 -12.47 27.98 -36.47
C GLU A 61 -12.44 29.33 -35.72
N ARG A 62 -13.62 29.94 -35.54
CA ARG A 62 -13.88 31.24 -34.88
C ARG A 62 -14.59 31.11 -33.53
N ILE A 63 -14.75 29.90 -33.00
CA ILE A 63 -15.23 29.72 -31.62
C ILE A 63 -14.15 30.25 -30.66
N LEU A 64 -14.58 30.95 -29.61
CA LEU A 64 -13.74 31.54 -28.56
C LEU A 64 -14.23 31.04 -27.18
N PRO A 65 -13.41 31.11 -26.11
CA PRO A 65 -13.81 30.68 -24.77
C PRO A 65 -15.07 31.38 -24.25
N GLU A 66 -15.22 32.67 -24.57
CA GLU A 66 -16.41 33.49 -24.29
C GLU A 66 -17.71 32.99 -24.94
N HIS A 67 -17.63 32.14 -25.98
CA HIS A 67 -18.79 31.53 -26.63
C HIS A 67 -19.25 30.21 -25.98
N ILE A 68 -18.53 29.69 -24.98
CA ILE A 68 -18.79 28.38 -24.39
C ILE A 68 -19.95 28.44 -23.37
N PHE A 69 -20.91 27.53 -23.52
CA PHE A 69 -21.98 27.30 -22.55
C PHE A 69 -21.47 26.40 -21.42
N VAL A 70 -21.85 26.69 -20.18
CA VAL A 70 -21.48 25.89 -19.00
C VAL A 70 -22.75 25.44 -18.27
N LEU A 71 -22.89 24.14 -18.07
CA LEU A 71 -24.08 23.49 -17.50
C LEU A 71 -23.65 22.59 -16.31
N PRO A 72 -24.50 22.39 -15.29
CA PRO A 72 -24.25 21.43 -14.22
C PRO A 72 -24.49 19.99 -14.72
N TYR A 73 -23.81 19.03 -14.09
CA TYR A 73 -24.02 17.59 -14.29
C TYR A 73 -24.05 16.86 -12.94
N PRO A 74 -25.07 16.04 -12.63
CA PRO A 74 -26.32 15.87 -13.39
C PRO A 74 -27.12 17.18 -13.48
N GLN A 75 -28.08 17.24 -14.39
CA GLN A 75 -29.04 18.35 -14.40
C GLN A 75 -29.93 18.23 -13.14
N PRO A 76 -30.10 19.30 -12.35
CA PRO A 76 -30.85 19.24 -11.09
C PRO A 76 -32.37 19.19 -11.29
N THR A 77 -32.84 19.46 -12.51
CA THR A 77 -34.25 19.53 -12.91
C THR A 77 -34.45 18.91 -14.29
N THR A 78 -35.70 18.61 -14.65
CA THR A 78 -36.09 18.23 -16.02
C THR A 78 -35.82 19.34 -17.04
N ASP A 79 -35.94 20.60 -16.61
CA ASP A 79 -35.56 21.77 -17.39
C ASP A 79 -34.05 22.03 -17.34
N ARG A 80 -33.49 22.47 -18.47
CA ARG A 80 -32.04 22.67 -18.65
C ARG A 80 -31.55 23.92 -17.89
N VAL A 81 -30.86 23.70 -16.77
CA VAL A 81 -30.15 24.74 -16.01
C VAL A 81 -28.78 25.00 -16.65
N PHE A 82 -28.34 26.26 -16.58
CA PHE A 82 -27.05 26.74 -17.05
C PHE A 82 -26.33 27.43 -15.90
N LEU A 83 -25.05 27.10 -15.69
CA LEU A 83 -24.14 27.86 -14.83
C LEU A 83 -23.62 29.11 -15.56
N ARG A 84 -23.47 29.02 -16.88
CA ARG A 84 -23.14 30.15 -17.77
C ARG A 84 -23.83 30.01 -19.13
N ARG A 85 -24.37 31.13 -19.62
CA ARG A 85 -24.66 31.35 -21.04
C ARG A 85 -23.70 32.44 -21.58
N PRO A 86 -23.27 32.38 -22.84
CA PRO A 86 -22.53 33.48 -23.47
C PRO A 86 -23.30 34.81 -23.38
N THR A 87 -22.55 35.91 -23.26
CA THR A 87 -23.08 37.29 -23.30
C THR A 87 -23.58 37.66 -24.70
N GLN A 88 -22.96 37.10 -25.73
CA GLN A 88 -23.43 37.17 -27.11
C GLN A 88 -24.67 36.26 -27.30
N ALA A 89 -25.62 36.68 -28.14
CA ALA A 89 -26.89 35.96 -28.40
C ALA A 89 -26.70 34.71 -29.27
N LEU A 90 -26.00 33.71 -28.72
CA LEU A 90 -25.68 32.44 -29.37
C LEU A 90 -26.68 31.34 -28.99
N ASN A 91 -26.80 30.32 -29.84
CA ASN A 91 -27.71 29.19 -29.62
C ASN A 91 -26.97 27.97 -29.05
N GLU A 92 -27.54 27.35 -28.02
CA GLU A 92 -27.13 26.04 -27.52
C GLU A 92 -27.22 24.97 -28.63
N SER A 93 -26.35 23.97 -28.61
CA SER A 93 -26.40 22.88 -29.59
C SER A 93 -27.69 22.05 -29.48
N GLN A 94 -28.27 21.66 -30.63
CA GLN A 94 -29.39 20.71 -30.62
C GLN A 94 -28.93 19.28 -30.23
N CYS A 95 -27.64 18.97 -30.39
CA CYS A 95 -27.00 17.72 -29.97
C CYS A 95 -26.91 17.51 -28.44
N THR A 96 -27.15 18.51 -27.58
CA THR A 96 -26.92 18.34 -26.12
C THR A 96 -27.61 17.12 -25.47
N PRO A 97 -28.84 16.70 -25.84
CA PRO A 97 -29.45 15.49 -25.29
C PRO A 97 -28.67 14.20 -25.62
N LEU A 98 -27.99 14.16 -26.77
CA LEU A 98 -27.15 13.05 -27.21
C LEU A 98 -25.79 13.06 -26.50
N PHE A 99 -25.25 14.25 -26.23
CA PHE A 99 -24.10 14.41 -25.34
C PHE A 99 -24.44 13.92 -23.92
N TRP A 100 -25.66 14.19 -23.44
CA TRP A 100 -26.14 13.66 -22.16
C TRP A 100 -26.24 12.13 -22.16
N ASN A 101 -26.70 11.47 -23.23
CA ASN A 101 -26.61 10.00 -23.34
C ASN A 101 -25.18 9.48 -23.15
N ALA A 102 -24.18 10.16 -23.73
CA ALA A 102 -22.78 9.78 -23.58
C ALA A 102 -22.26 9.95 -22.14
N PHE A 103 -22.78 10.91 -21.38
CA PHE A 103 -22.48 11.04 -19.95
C PHE A 103 -23.25 10.01 -19.09
N GLU A 104 -24.57 9.94 -19.26
CA GLU A 104 -25.50 9.11 -18.46
C GLU A 104 -25.28 7.60 -18.68
N LEU A 105 -25.14 7.15 -19.93
CA LEU A 105 -25.09 5.72 -20.28
C LEU A 105 -23.66 5.19 -20.45
N ARG A 106 -22.65 6.06 -20.34
CA ARG A 106 -21.25 5.79 -20.73
C ARG A 106 -20.18 6.39 -19.82
N ASP A 107 -20.52 7.22 -18.84
CA ASP A 107 -19.54 7.95 -18.00
C ASP A 107 -18.44 8.65 -18.84
N ALA A 108 -18.84 9.25 -19.96
CA ALA A 108 -17.90 9.95 -20.82
C ALA A 108 -17.32 11.18 -20.11
N GLY A 109 -16.04 11.46 -20.35
CA GLY A 109 -15.40 12.75 -20.08
C GLY A 109 -15.57 13.73 -21.24
N SER A 110 -15.82 13.24 -22.47
CA SER A 110 -16.14 14.08 -23.62
C SER A 110 -16.97 13.36 -24.67
N CYS A 111 -17.68 14.14 -25.49
CA CYS A 111 -18.33 13.67 -26.70
C CYS A 111 -18.07 14.65 -27.85
N VAL A 112 -17.84 14.10 -29.04
CA VAL A 112 -17.55 14.81 -30.29
C VAL A 112 -18.57 14.37 -31.33
N HIS A 113 -19.22 15.34 -31.96
CA HIS A 113 -20.09 15.13 -33.12
C HIS A 113 -19.51 15.79 -34.37
N THR A 114 -19.50 15.04 -35.48
CA THR A 114 -18.98 15.48 -36.78
C THR A 114 -19.86 14.98 -37.92
N HIS A 115 -20.12 15.87 -38.89
CA HIS A 115 -20.71 15.55 -40.21
C HIS A 115 -19.64 15.28 -41.28
N SER A 116 -18.50 14.68 -40.92
CA SER A 116 -17.43 14.37 -41.88
C SER A 116 -17.98 13.62 -43.09
N GLN A 117 -17.56 14.04 -44.30
CA GLN A 117 -17.95 13.39 -45.56
C GLN A 117 -17.72 11.88 -45.51
N ASN A 118 -16.63 11.44 -44.85
CA ASN A 118 -16.32 10.02 -44.68
C ASN A 118 -17.36 9.28 -43.81
N ALA A 119 -17.81 9.88 -42.71
CA ALA A 119 -18.86 9.30 -41.86
C ALA A 119 -20.21 9.23 -42.61
N VAL A 120 -20.58 10.30 -43.30
CA VAL A 120 -21.78 10.36 -44.14
C VAL A 120 -21.74 9.29 -45.24
N MET A 121 -20.64 9.18 -45.98
CA MET A 121 -20.46 8.17 -47.03
C MET A 121 -20.48 6.74 -46.47
N VAL A 122 -19.85 6.48 -45.32
CA VAL A 122 -19.93 5.18 -44.64
C VAL A 122 -21.38 4.79 -44.33
N THR A 123 -22.21 5.73 -43.85
CA THR A 123 -23.64 5.44 -43.57
C THR A 123 -24.50 5.16 -44.81
N LEU A 124 -24.02 5.55 -46.00
CA LEU A 124 -24.67 5.31 -47.29
C LEU A 124 -24.20 4.01 -47.96
N LEU A 125 -22.94 3.63 -47.75
CA LEU A 125 -22.34 2.40 -48.28
C LEU A 125 -22.63 1.17 -47.40
N ALA A 126 -22.81 1.36 -46.09
CA ALA A 126 -23.15 0.29 -45.15
C ALA A 126 -24.59 -0.19 -45.33
N LYS A 127 -24.73 -1.41 -45.89
CA LYS A 127 -26.01 -2.10 -46.10
C LYS A 127 -26.70 -2.51 -44.79
N ASP A 128 -25.91 -2.83 -43.77
CA ASP A 128 -26.39 -3.21 -42.45
C ASP A 128 -26.59 -1.97 -41.56
N ASN A 129 -27.19 -2.15 -40.37
CA ASN A 129 -27.26 -1.13 -39.32
C ASN A 129 -26.00 -1.12 -38.42
N VAL A 130 -24.87 -1.64 -38.89
CA VAL A 130 -23.56 -1.62 -38.21
C VAL A 130 -22.45 -1.46 -39.25
N PHE A 131 -21.58 -0.47 -39.05
CA PHE A 131 -20.31 -0.40 -39.76
C PHE A 131 -19.27 -1.27 -39.06
N ARG A 132 -18.52 -2.06 -39.83
CA ARG A 132 -17.48 -2.97 -39.32
C ARG A 132 -16.17 -2.76 -40.04
N ILE A 133 -15.08 -2.67 -39.29
CA ILE A 133 -13.72 -2.58 -39.82
C ILE A 133 -12.77 -3.40 -38.94
N SER A 134 -11.93 -4.22 -39.57
CA SER A 134 -10.98 -5.14 -38.93
C SER A 134 -9.73 -5.28 -39.79
N HIS A 135 -8.64 -5.83 -39.25
CA HIS A 135 -7.37 -6.05 -40.00
C HIS A 135 -6.80 -4.76 -40.60
N GLN A 136 -6.92 -3.66 -39.86
CA GLN A 136 -6.58 -2.31 -40.28
C GLN A 136 -5.80 -1.60 -39.18
N GLU A 137 -4.59 -1.11 -39.52
CA GLU A 137 -3.72 -0.41 -38.57
C GLU A 137 -4.39 0.79 -37.89
N MET A 138 -5.29 1.48 -38.62
CA MET A 138 -6.04 2.65 -38.15
C MET A 138 -6.98 2.38 -36.97
N ILE A 139 -7.29 1.11 -36.64
CA ILE A 139 -8.15 0.79 -35.47
C ILE A 139 -7.33 0.64 -34.17
N LYS A 140 -6.00 0.55 -34.26
CA LYS A 140 -5.14 0.41 -33.08
C LYS A 140 -5.33 1.59 -32.13
N GLY A 141 -5.43 1.31 -30.84
CA GLY A 141 -5.56 2.35 -29.81
C GLY A 141 -6.98 2.87 -29.58
N ILE A 142 -7.95 2.54 -30.42
CA ILE A 142 -9.37 2.85 -30.16
C ILE A 142 -9.81 2.01 -28.94
N ARG A 143 -10.24 2.68 -27.86
CA ARG A 143 -10.73 2.01 -26.64
C ARG A 143 -12.13 1.44 -26.87
N LEU A 144 -12.35 0.20 -26.45
CA LEU A 144 -13.70 -0.37 -26.35
C LEU A 144 -14.38 0.15 -25.08
N ALA A 145 -15.68 0.44 -25.19
CA ALA A 145 -16.45 0.99 -24.08
C ALA A 145 -16.54 0.02 -22.89
N GLY A 146 -16.41 0.56 -21.68
CA GLY A 146 -16.42 -0.21 -20.43
C GLY A 146 -15.15 -1.04 -20.14
N MET A 147 -14.11 -0.99 -20.98
CA MET A 147 -12.91 -1.81 -20.83
C MET A 147 -11.61 -0.99 -20.86
N ASN A 148 -10.63 -1.38 -20.04
CA ASN A 148 -9.26 -0.86 -20.09
C ASN A 148 -8.45 -1.45 -21.26
N THR A 149 -9.09 -1.74 -22.39
CA THR A 149 -8.50 -2.43 -23.55
C THR A 149 -8.74 -1.64 -24.83
N THR A 150 -7.66 -1.40 -25.57
CA THR A 150 -7.70 -0.86 -26.93
C THR A 150 -7.79 -2.00 -27.95
N LEU A 151 -8.44 -1.74 -29.08
CA LEU A 151 -8.36 -2.61 -30.25
C LEU A 151 -6.92 -2.73 -30.74
N SER A 152 -6.59 -3.92 -31.26
CA SER A 152 -5.36 -4.27 -31.97
C SER A 152 -5.66 -4.55 -33.44
N TYR A 153 -4.63 -4.70 -34.28
CA TYR A 153 -4.77 -4.98 -35.72
C TYR A 153 -5.81 -6.07 -36.09
N PRO A 154 -5.81 -7.27 -35.50
CA PRO A 154 -6.75 -8.34 -35.88
C PRO A 154 -8.13 -8.24 -35.22
N ASP A 155 -8.34 -7.30 -34.29
CA ASP A 155 -9.65 -7.13 -33.66
C ASP A 155 -10.62 -6.43 -34.65
N THR A 156 -11.91 -6.34 -34.28
CA THR A 156 -12.93 -5.68 -35.11
C THR A 156 -13.55 -4.51 -34.35
N LEU A 157 -13.54 -3.33 -34.96
CA LEU A 157 -14.35 -2.21 -34.53
C LEU A 157 -15.76 -2.37 -35.11
N GLU A 158 -16.76 -2.36 -34.24
CA GLU A 158 -18.18 -2.23 -34.60
C GLU A 158 -18.68 -0.84 -34.21
N VAL A 159 -19.32 -0.15 -35.15
CA VAL A 159 -19.99 1.14 -34.91
C VAL A 159 -21.44 1.02 -35.38
N PRO A 160 -22.44 1.01 -34.48
CA PRO A 160 -23.84 0.95 -34.87
C PRO A 160 -24.25 2.17 -35.70
N ILE A 161 -25.20 1.96 -36.60
CA ILE A 161 -25.77 2.98 -37.49
C ILE A 161 -27.27 3.11 -37.18
N ILE A 162 -27.68 4.28 -36.75
CA ILE A 162 -29.11 4.63 -36.58
C ILE A 162 -29.59 5.50 -37.74
N ASP A 163 -30.89 5.43 -38.04
CA ASP A 163 -31.51 6.29 -39.04
C ASP A 163 -31.73 7.71 -38.49
N ASN A 164 -31.70 8.70 -39.39
CA ASN A 164 -31.77 10.11 -39.00
C ASN A 164 -33.20 10.65 -38.95
N THR A 165 -33.45 11.58 -38.03
CA THR A 165 -34.72 12.29 -37.83
C THR A 165 -34.66 13.72 -38.37
N PRO A 166 -35.81 14.39 -38.60
CA PRO A 166 -35.84 15.81 -38.98
C PRO A 166 -35.31 16.77 -37.91
N HIS A 167 -35.27 16.33 -36.64
CA HIS A 167 -34.76 17.10 -35.51
C HIS A 167 -33.75 16.25 -34.72
N GLU A 168 -32.56 16.79 -34.45
CA GLU A 168 -31.48 16.05 -33.78
C GLU A 168 -31.87 15.56 -32.38
N ARG A 169 -32.75 16.29 -31.69
CA ARG A 169 -33.19 15.96 -30.32
C ARG A 169 -33.92 14.61 -30.25
N ASP A 170 -34.63 14.25 -31.31
CA ASP A 170 -35.42 13.01 -31.40
C ASP A 170 -34.53 11.77 -31.52
N LEU A 171 -33.25 11.95 -31.89
CA LEU A 171 -32.24 10.88 -31.89
C LEU A 171 -31.85 10.42 -30.49
N LYS A 172 -32.28 11.10 -29.39
CA LYS A 172 -31.88 10.72 -28.02
C LYS A 172 -32.21 9.24 -27.75
N ASP A 173 -33.43 8.81 -28.03
CA ASP A 173 -33.89 7.48 -27.63
C ASP A 173 -33.34 6.37 -28.55
N SER A 174 -33.20 6.64 -29.85
CA SER A 174 -32.59 5.70 -30.79
C SER A 174 -31.09 5.53 -30.57
N MET A 175 -30.37 6.61 -30.23
CA MET A 175 -28.98 6.55 -29.78
C MET A 175 -28.87 5.80 -28.46
N ALA A 176 -29.73 6.05 -27.49
CA ALA A 176 -29.74 5.35 -26.21
C ALA A 176 -29.99 3.85 -26.37
N GLU A 177 -30.87 3.43 -27.29
CA GLU A 177 -31.13 2.01 -27.57
C GLU A 177 -29.96 1.35 -28.31
N ALA A 178 -29.38 2.01 -29.32
CA ALA A 178 -28.15 1.54 -29.96
C ALA A 178 -26.98 1.41 -28.96
N MET A 179 -26.90 2.31 -27.97
CA MET A 179 -25.93 2.24 -26.87
C MET A 179 -26.19 1.08 -25.91
N LYS A 180 -27.45 0.67 -25.67
CA LYS A 180 -27.76 -0.56 -24.90
C LYS A 180 -27.40 -1.82 -25.70
N GLN A 181 -27.74 -1.85 -26.99
CA GLN A 181 -27.50 -3.00 -27.86
C GLN A 181 -26.01 -3.24 -28.14
N TYR A 182 -25.21 -2.17 -28.29
CA TYR A 182 -23.78 -2.23 -28.57
C TYR A 182 -22.99 -1.61 -27.41
N PRO A 183 -22.90 -2.26 -26.23
CA PRO A 183 -22.30 -1.69 -25.02
C PRO A 183 -20.83 -1.29 -25.22
N ASN A 184 -20.09 -2.04 -26.05
CA ASN A 184 -18.66 -1.85 -26.29
C ASN A 184 -18.33 -0.79 -27.36
N ALA A 185 -19.33 -0.20 -28.04
CA ALA A 185 -19.10 0.75 -29.12
C ALA A 185 -18.43 2.06 -28.63
N ALA A 186 -17.51 2.59 -29.43
CA ALA A 186 -16.84 3.89 -29.20
C ALA A 186 -17.65 5.10 -29.73
N GLY A 187 -18.75 4.85 -30.43
CA GLY A 187 -19.60 5.88 -31.02
C GLY A 187 -20.85 5.31 -31.71
N VAL A 188 -21.70 6.19 -32.25
CA VAL A 188 -22.87 5.88 -33.09
C VAL A 188 -22.80 6.70 -34.37
N LEU A 189 -22.96 6.04 -35.52
CA LEU A 189 -23.16 6.65 -36.84
C LEU A 189 -24.65 6.97 -37.04
N VAL A 190 -24.97 8.07 -37.72
CA VAL A 190 -26.34 8.52 -37.99
C VAL A 190 -26.51 8.75 -39.49
N ARG A 191 -27.45 8.06 -40.14
CA ARG A 191 -27.52 7.99 -41.62
C ARG A 191 -27.67 9.35 -42.28
N ARG A 192 -26.77 9.67 -43.20
CA ARG A 192 -26.69 10.97 -43.91
C ARG A 192 -26.39 12.18 -43.03
N HIS A 193 -26.12 11.99 -41.74
CA HIS A 193 -25.92 13.06 -40.76
C HIS A 193 -24.49 13.12 -40.24
N GLY A 194 -23.90 12.00 -39.81
CA GLY A 194 -22.53 12.00 -39.28
C GLY A 194 -22.25 10.90 -38.28
N ILE A 195 -21.35 11.17 -37.33
CA ILE A 195 -21.01 10.27 -36.20
C ILE A 195 -20.96 11.06 -34.88
N TYR A 196 -21.33 10.39 -33.79
CA TYR A 196 -21.11 10.80 -32.40
C TYR A 196 -20.09 9.84 -31.79
N VAL A 197 -18.99 10.36 -31.24
CA VAL A 197 -17.90 9.58 -30.63
C VAL A 197 -17.73 10.03 -29.19
N TRP A 198 -17.49 9.12 -28.25
CA TRP A 198 -17.32 9.42 -26.83
C TRP A 198 -16.04 8.82 -26.24
N VAL A 199 -15.47 9.49 -25.25
CA VAL A 199 -14.28 9.03 -24.54
C VAL A 199 -14.56 8.99 -23.04
N PHE A 200 -14.25 7.87 -22.39
CA PHE A 200 -14.48 7.61 -20.97
C PHE A 200 -13.67 8.56 -20.06
N GLY A 201 -14.23 8.93 -18.91
CA GLY A 201 -13.64 9.83 -17.91
C GLY A 201 -12.40 9.33 -17.17
N HIS A 202 -11.53 8.54 -17.81
CA HIS A 202 -10.23 8.09 -17.29
C HIS A 202 -9.13 8.55 -18.24
N SER A 203 -8.76 9.82 -18.05
CA SER A 203 -8.11 10.69 -19.02
C SER A 203 -6.62 10.99 -18.76
N ASP A 204 -6.09 10.71 -17.56
CA ASP A 204 -4.72 11.09 -17.20
C ASP A 204 -3.95 10.03 -16.39
N TYR A 205 -2.64 10.23 -16.34
CA TYR A 205 -1.65 9.48 -15.59
C TYR A 205 -1.85 9.67 -14.08
N LYS A 206 -1.70 8.61 -13.26
CA LYS A 206 -1.82 8.77 -11.80
C LYS A 206 -0.59 9.48 -11.24
N GLY A 207 -0.75 10.76 -10.89
CA GLY A 207 0.35 11.60 -10.43
C GLY A 207 1.43 11.75 -11.49
N LYS A 208 2.68 11.43 -11.15
CA LYS A 208 3.85 11.64 -12.02
C LYS A 208 4.18 10.44 -12.91
N GLN A 209 3.23 9.52 -13.13
CA GLN A 209 3.39 8.39 -14.05
C GLN A 209 3.88 8.84 -15.43
N LYS A 210 3.37 9.95 -15.98
CA LYS A 210 3.81 10.52 -17.28
C LYS A 210 5.32 10.79 -17.32
N GLU A 211 5.83 11.48 -16.31
CA GLU A 211 7.26 11.83 -16.18
C GLU A 211 8.13 10.58 -16.03
N ILE A 212 7.66 9.62 -15.22
CA ILE A 212 8.34 8.32 -15.04
C ILE A 212 8.41 7.54 -16.36
N PHE A 213 7.32 7.50 -17.14
CA PHE A 213 7.30 6.79 -18.42
C PHE A 213 8.22 7.50 -19.42
N HIS A 214 8.21 8.83 -19.47
CA HIS A 214 9.11 9.61 -20.32
C HIS A 214 10.59 9.37 -19.96
N ALA A 215 10.95 9.33 -18.68
CA ALA A 215 12.30 9.00 -18.25
C ALA A 215 12.70 7.56 -18.62
N ALA A 216 11.79 6.60 -18.45
CA ALA A 216 12.03 5.21 -18.81
C ALA A 216 12.21 5.00 -20.33
N VAL A 217 11.41 5.67 -21.16
CA VAL A 217 11.52 5.63 -22.63
C VAL A 217 12.77 6.38 -23.14
N LYS A 218 13.18 7.46 -22.47
CA LYS A 218 14.47 8.14 -22.73
C LYS A 218 15.72 7.33 -22.36
N GLY A 219 15.57 6.09 -21.87
CA GLY A 219 16.70 5.25 -21.48
C GLY A 219 17.40 5.69 -20.19
N LEU A 220 16.75 6.49 -19.33
CA LEU A 220 17.34 6.92 -18.06
C LEU A 220 17.21 5.84 -16.97
N ASP A 221 18.09 5.90 -15.97
CA ASP A 221 17.85 5.29 -14.67
C ASP A 221 16.65 5.96 -13.98
N VAL A 222 15.89 5.19 -13.22
CA VAL A 222 14.66 5.67 -12.58
C VAL A 222 14.56 5.14 -11.15
N LEU A 223 14.29 6.01 -10.18
CA LEU A 223 14.00 5.63 -8.80
C LEU A 223 12.61 6.15 -8.40
N VAL A 224 11.64 5.25 -8.20
CA VAL A 224 10.25 5.56 -7.85
C VAL A 224 9.94 5.14 -6.41
N ILE A 225 9.79 6.12 -5.51
CA ILE A 225 9.20 5.92 -4.19
C ILE A 225 7.75 6.40 -4.26
N ALA A 226 6.79 5.47 -4.19
CA ALA A 226 5.36 5.79 -4.32
C ALA A 226 4.45 4.82 -3.54
N PRO A 227 3.40 5.32 -2.86
CA PRO A 227 2.53 4.49 -2.02
C PRO A 227 1.83 3.34 -2.76
N THR A 228 1.34 2.33 -2.02
CA THR A 228 0.60 1.21 -2.64
C THR A 228 -0.77 1.69 -3.14
N GLY A 229 -1.16 1.22 -4.33
CA GLY A 229 -2.35 1.72 -5.07
C GLY A 229 -2.03 2.71 -6.20
N MET A 230 -0.86 3.38 -6.20
CA MET A 230 -0.47 4.32 -7.28
C MET A 230 -0.10 3.64 -8.62
N GLY A 231 -0.33 2.33 -8.77
CA GLY A 231 -0.06 1.61 -10.02
C GLY A 231 1.43 1.51 -10.42
N LYS A 232 2.35 1.39 -9.45
CA LYS A 232 3.81 1.30 -9.70
C LYS A 232 4.21 0.32 -10.81
N SER A 233 3.52 -0.81 -10.96
CA SER A 233 3.81 -1.79 -12.02
C SER A 233 3.69 -1.19 -13.43
N ALA A 234 2.75 -0.27 -13.66
CA ALA A 234 2.58 0.41 -14.95
C ALA A 234 3.81 1.24 -15.34
N CYS A 235 4.53 1.80 -14.35
CA CYS A 235 5.74 2.61 -14.53
C CYS A 235 6.91 1.88 -15.20
N PHE A 236 6.89 0.55 -15.23
CA PHE A 236 7.84 -0.25 -16.01
C PHE A 236 7.16 -1.14 -17.05
N GLN A 237 5.93 -1.61 -16.81
CA GLN A 237 5.18 -2.43 -17.77
C GLN A 237 4.86 -1.68 -19.06
N ILE A 238 4.43 -0.40 -18.98
CA ILE A 238 4.07 0.36 -20.19
C ILE A 238 5.31 0.69 -21.03
N PRO A 239 6.42 1.23 -20.48
CA PRO A 239 7.67 1.37 -21.24
C PRO A 239 8.17 0.04 -21.84
N ALA A 240 8.10 -1.06 -21.08
CA ALA A 240 8.51 -2.38 -21.55
C ALA A 240 7.61 -2.99 -22.64
N ILE A 241 6.41 -2.46 -22.88
CA ILE A 241 5.50 -2.85 -23.96
C ILE A 241 5.61 -1.89 -25.16
N ALA A 242 6.06 -0.65 -24.94
CA ALA A 242 6.20 0.38 -25.98
C ALA A 242 7.47 0.24 -26.85
N ASP A 243 8.50 -0.48 -26.37
CA ASP A 243 9.61 -0.97 -27.20
C ASP A 243 9.12 -1.96 -28.28
N ASP A 244 9.53 -1.78 -29.54
CA ASP A 244 9.14 -2.69 -30.64
C ASP A 244 9.67 -4.13 -30.51
N TYR A 245 10.88 -4.30 -29.95
CA TYR A 245 11.57 -5.61 -29.85
C TYR A 245 12.49 -5.72 -28.62
N GLY A 246 12.81 -6.93 -28.18
CA GLY A 246 13.65 -7.17 -27.00
C GLY A 246 12.86 -7.30 -25.68
N VAL A 247 13.58 -7.40 -24.56
CA VAL A 247 13.05 -7.78 -23.24
C VAL A 247 13.43 -6.79 -22.13
N THR A 248 12.46 -6.47 -21.28
CA THR A 248 12.69 -5.89 -19.96
C THR A 248 12.71 -6.98 -18.89
N LEU A 249 13.76 -7.00 -18.07
CA LEU A 249 13.98 -7.99 -17.03
C LEU A 249 13.46 -7.47 -15.68
N VAL A 250 12.53 -8.18 -15.04
CA VAL A 250 11.89 -7.74 -13.78
C VAL A 250 12.29 -8.67 -12.63
N VAL A 251 13.12 -8.16 -11.71
CA VAL A 251 13.48 -8.83 -10.46
C VAL A 251 12.41 -8.53 -9.41
N SER A 252 11.80 -9.57 -8.84
CA SER A 252 10.76 -9.45 -7.81
C SER A 252 11.03 -10.40 -6.64
N PRO A 253 10.76 -10.00 -5.36
CA PRO A 253 11.21 -10.76 -4.20
C PRO A 253 10.39 -12.03 -3.93
N LEU A 254 9.19 -12.17 -4.51
CA LEU A 254 8.27 -13.28 -4.24
C LEU A 254 7.61 -13.83 -5.50
N LEU A 255 7.54 -15.16 -5.57
CA LEU A 255 6.84 -15.90 -6.63
C LEU A 255 5.36 -15.53 -6.76
N ALA A 256 4.71 -15.13 -5.66
CA ALA A 256 3.32 -14.69 -5.66
C ALA A 256 3.12 -13.34 -6.39
N LEU A 257 4.04 -12.37 -6.20
CA LEU A 257 4.02 -11.11 -6.95
C LEU A 257 4.19 -11.37 -8.44
N MET A 258 5.19 -12.18 -8.80
CA MET A 258 5.48 -12.57 -10.17
C MET A 258 4.25 -13.22 -10.83
N LYS A 259 3.65 -14.23 -10.19
CA LYS A 259 2.46 -14.93 -10.74
C LYS A 259 1.26 -14.00 -10.94
N ASN A 260 0.98 -13.11 -9.98
CA ASN A 260 -0.16 -12.18 -10.09
C ASN A 260 0.06 -11.17 -11.23
N GLN A 261 1.26 -10.60 -11.36
CA GLN A 261 1.56 -9.66 -12.46
C GLN A 261 1.60 -10.37 -13.83
N VAL A 262 2.24 -11.54 -13.92
CA VAL A 262 2.33 -12.35 -15.16
C VAL A 262 0.95 -12.82 -15.61
N SER A 263 0.09 -13.29 -14.69
CA SER A 263 -1.28 -13.71 -15.03
C SER A 263 -2.12 -12.57 -15.60
N ARG A 264 -2.06 -11.38 -14.98
CA ARG A 264 -2.74 -10.16 -15.44
C ARG A 264 -2.23 -9.71 -16.82
N LEU A 265 -0.92 -9.75 -17.05
CA LEU A 265 -0.32 -9.41 -18.35
C LEU A 265 -0.72 -10.42 -19.44
N ARG A 266 -0.77 -11.74 -19.13
CA ARG A 266 -1.25 -12.78 -20.08
C ARG A 266 -2.72 -12.62 -20.44
N GLN A 267 -3.57 -12.21 -19.49
CA GLN A 267 -4.98 -11.87 -19.74
C GLN A 267 -5.11 -10.66 -20.70
N LEU A 268 -4.18 -9.70 -20.62
CA LEU A 268 -4.07 -8.56 -21.52
C LEU A 268 -3.35 -8.88 -22.84
N LYS A 269 -3.18 -10.16 -23.20
CA LYS A 269 -2.45 -10.66 -24.38
C LYS A 269 -0.97 -10.21 -24.50
N VAL A 270 -0.35 -9.72 -23.43
CA VAL A 270 1.06 -9.28 -23.45
C VAL A 270 2.00 -10.48 -23.46
N ALA A 271 3.06 -10.43 -24.29
CA ALA A 271 4.13 -11.43 -24.29
C ALA A 271 4.99 -11.33 -23.01
N VAL A 272 4.69 -12.18 -22.02
CA VAL A 272 5.36 -12.19 -20.71
C VAL A 272 5.77 -13.59 -20.27
N GLY A 273 7.02 -13.72 -19.82
CA GLY A 273 7.59 -14.93 -19.24
C GLY A 273 7.89 -14.81 -17.74
N SER A 274 8.07 -15.95 -17.07
CA SER A 274 8.66 -15.99 -15.73
C SER A 274 9.60 -17.17 -15.54
N LEU A 275 10.82 -16.91 -15.05
CA LEU A 275 11.80 -17.93 -14.69
C LEU A 275 11.98 -17.98 -13.17
N ALA A 276 11.32 -18.96 -12.57
CA ALA A 276 11.38 -19.32 -11.17
C ALA A 276 11.69 -20.82 -11.01
N SER A 277 11.90 -21.26 -9.76
CA SER A 277 12.08 -22.69 -9.44
C SER A 277 10.86 -23.54 -9.82
N ASP A 278 9.65 -22.97 -9.76
CA ASP A 278 8.38 -23.62 -10.04
C ASP A 278 7.81 -23.36 -11.46
N THR A 279 8.56 -22.66 -12.34
CA THR A 279 8.23 -22.61 -13.78
C THR A 279 8.33 -24.01 -14.39
N PRO A 280 7.33 -24.53 -15.13
CA PRO A 280 7.42 -25.81 -15.83
C PRO A 280 8.59 -25.88 -16.82
N ASP A 281 9.25 -27.04 -16.95
CA ASP A 281 10.47 -27.14 -17.79
C ASP A 281 10.21 -26.99 -19.30
N HIS A 282 8.97 -27.14 -19.77
CA HIS A 282 8.61 -26.77 -21.14
C HIS A 282 8.61 -25.25 -21.33
N GLU A 283 8.01 -24.51 -20.39
CA GLU A 283 7.97 -23.04 -20.38
C GLU A 283 9.38 -22.47 -20.17
N LYS A 284 10.20 -23.06 -19.28
CA LYS A 284 11.63 -22.71 -19.14
C LYS A 284 12.37 -22.83 -20.49
N ARG A 285 12.18 -23.94 -21.22
CA ARG A 285 12.83 -24.15 -22.53
C ARG A 285 12.33 -23.16 -23.59
N GLN A 286 11.03 -22.88 -23.64
CA GLN A 286 10.46 -21.88 -24.54
C GLN A 286 11.03 -20.48 -24.29
N ILE A 287 11.09 -20.04 -23.03
CA ILE A 287 11.68 -18.73 -22.66
C ILE A 287 13.17 -18.67 -23.05
N ILE A 288 13.97 -19.70 -22.77
CA ILE A 288 15.39 -19.72 -23.14
C ILE A 288 15.58 -19.77 -24.67
N GLN A 289 14.70 -20.49 -25.40
CA GLN A 289 14.72 -20.54 -26.86
C GLN A 289 14.37 -19.18 -27.50
N ASP A 290 13.40 -18.46 -26.95
CA ASP A 290 13.06 -17.10 -27.36
C ASP A 290 14.22 -16.11 -27.08
N LEU A 291 14.79 -16.13 -25.87
CA LEU A 291 15.94 -15.29 -25.52
C LEU A 291 17.16 -15.55 -26.43
N CYS A 292 17.43 -16.80 -26.78
CA CYS A 292 18.49 -17.19 -27.73
C CYS A 292 18.09 -17.01 -29.21
N SER A 293 16.93 -16.45 -29.52
CA SER A 293 16.50 -16.18 -30.89
C SER A 293 17.13 -14.89 -31.46
N ARG A 294 16.88 -14.61 -32.74
CA ARG A 294 17.35 -13.39 -33.41
C ARG A 294 16.58 -12.13 -32.95
N VAL A 295 15.32 -12.29 -32.52
CA VAL A 295 14.42 -11.20 -32.10
C VAL A 295 13.58 -11.77 -30.96
N VAL A 296 13.85 -11.33 -29.73
CA VAL A 296 13.12 -11.78 -28.54
C VAL A 296 11.69 -11.24 -28.56
N ASP A 297 10.71 -12.14 -28.55
CA ASP A 297 9.27 -11.82 -28.53
C ASP A 297 8.77 -11.47 -27.12
N ILE A 298 9.39 -12.03 -26.06
CA ILE A 298 9.00 -11.77 -24.67
C ILE A 298 9.37 -10.34 -24.26
N ARG A 299 8.36 -9.47 -24.20
CA ARG A 299 8.46 -8.07 -23.76
C ARG A 299 8.87 -7.92 -22.29
N LEU A 300 8.35 -8.77 -21.41
CA LEU A 300 8.66 -8.76 -19.97
C LEU A 300 9.05 -10.15 -19.47
N LEU A 301 10.19 -10.24 -18.78
CA LEU A 301 10.65 -11.48 -18.15
C LEU A 301 10.81 -11.31 -16.64
N TYR A 302 9.93 -11.94 -15.86
CA TYR A 302 10.00 -11.93 -14.40
C TYR A 302 10.99 -12.98 -13.90
N VAL A 303 11.93 -12.59 -13.04
CA VAL A 303 12.94 -13.48 -12.42
C VAL A 303 13.04 -13.24 -10.92
N THR A 304 13.55 -14.24 -10.20
CA THR A 304 13.97 -14.04 -8.81
C THR A 304 15.43 -13.55 -8.77
N PRO A 305 15.86 -12.84 -7.70
CA PRO A 305 17.27 -12.45 -7.50
C PRO A 305 18.24 -13.63 -7.58
N GLU A 306 17.84 -14.79 -7.06
CA GLU A 306 18.63 -16.03 -7.09
C GLU A 306 18.80 -16.53 -8.53
N ARG A 307 17.73 -16.54 -9.34
CA ARG A 307 17.82 -16.95 -10.75
C ARG A 307 18.66 -15.98 -11.58
N LEU A 308 18.57 -14.67 -11.32
CA LEU A 308 19.39 -13.66 -12.01
C LEU A 308 20.89 -13.97 -11.88
N HIS A 309 21.37 -14.38 -10.71
CA HIS A 309 22.79 -14.64 -10.47
C HIS A 309 23.31 -16.00 -10.96
N THR A 310 22.45 -16.86 -11.53
CA THR A 310 22.90 -18.16 -12.07
C THR A 310 23.71 -18.00 -13.35
N SER A 311 24.81 -18.75 -13.48
CA SER A 311 25.78 -18.59 -14.57
C SER A 311 25.24 -18.99 -15.94
N ASP A 312 24.33 -19.96 -16.01
CA ASP A 312 23.64 -20.34 -17.25
C ASP A 312 22.74 -19.22 -17.76
N PHE A 313 22.00 -18.55 -16.86
CA PHE A 313 21.12 -17.44 -17.22
C PHE A 313 21.89 -16.16 -17.54
N MET A 314 22.95 -15.85 -16.78
CA MET A 314 23.82 -14.71 -17.07
C MET A 314 24.50 -14.81 -18.44
N ARG A 315 24.81 -16.03 -18.91
CA ARG A 315 25.34 -16.26 -20.27
C ARG A 315 24.29 -16.02 -21.37
N VAL A 316 23.02 -16.33 -21.10
CA VAL A 316 21.92 -15.99 -22.02
C VAL A 316 21.68 -14.48 -22.05
N LEU A 317 21.78 -13.79 -20.91
CA LEU A 317 21.68 -12.32 -20.85
C LEU A 317 22.84 -11.62 -21.59
N GLU A 318 24.06 -12.16 -21.57
CA GLU A 318 25.17 -11.67 -22.43
C GLU A 318 24.83 -11.73 -23.92
N GLU A 319 24.18 -12.81 -24.35
CA GLU A 319 23.74 -13.02 -25.74
C GLU A 319 22.63 -12.03 -26.15
N VAL A 320 21.68 -11.77 -25.26
CA VAL A 320 20.59 -10.81 -25.46
C VAL A 320 21.10 -9.36 -25.41
N TYR A 321 22.11 -9.09 -24.59
CA TYR A 321 22.79 -7.80 -24.51
C TYR A 321 23.60 -7.48 -25.76
N SER A 322 24.39 -8.44 -26.29
CA SER A 322 25.18 -8.24 -27.52
C SER A 322 24.33 -8.06 -28.78
N ARG A 323 23.03 -8.39 -28.72
CA ARG A 323 22.02 -8.06 -29.74
C ARG A 323 21.35 -6.68 -29.54
N HIS A 324 21.70 -5.94 -28.49
CA HIS A 324 20.99 -4.72 -28.03
C HIS A 324 19.49 -4.96 -27.74
N GLN A 325 19.14 -6.15 -27.26
CA GLN A 325 17.76 -6.57 -26.96
C GLN A 325 17.47 -6.68 -25.46
N LEU A 326 18.46 -6.53 -24.58
CA LEU A 326 18.26 -6.34 -23.15
C LEU A 326 17.95 -4.86 -22.88
N LYS A 327 16.66 -4.50 -22.80
CA LYS A 327 16.21 -3.09 -22.85
C LYS A 327 16.30 -2.35 -21.52
N ARG A 328 15.98 -3.02 -20.41
CA ARG A 328 15.90 -2.42 -19.08
C ARG A 328 15.96 -3.50 -17.98
N LEU A 329 16.57 -3.17 -16.86
CA LEU A 329 16.40 -3.91 -15.61
C LEU A 329 15.37 -3.20 -14.73
N VAL A 330 14.49 -3.96 -14.09
CA VAL A 330 13.51 -3.46 -13.12
C VAL A 330 13.72 -4.20 -11.81
N ILE A 331 13.81 -3.45 -10.71
CA ILE A 331 13.82 -3.97 -9.34
C ILE A 331 12.50 -3.59 -8.68
N ASP A 332 11.59 -4.56 -8.56
CA ASP A 332 10.32 -4.41 -7.83
C ASP A 332 10.56 -4.62 -6.32
N GLU A 333 9.85 -3.83 -5.51
CA GLU A 333 10.03 -3.68 -4.05
C GLU A 333 11.50 -3.48 -3.61
N ALA A 334 12.17 -2.50 -4.22
CA ALA A 334 13.60 -2.23 -4.06
C ALA A 334 14.09 -1.99 -2.62
N HIS A 335 13.20 -1.68 -1.66
CA HIS A 335 13.55 -1.62 -0.23
C HIS A 335 14.15 -2.94 0.31
N CYS A 336 13.85 -4.07 -0.34
CA CYS A 336 14.44 -5.37 -0.02
C CYS A 336 15.99 -5.38 -0.06
N ILE A 337 16.63 -4.50 -0.84
CA ILE A 337 18.10 -4.37 -0.87
C ILE A 337 18.66 -3.95 0.51
N SER A 338 18.00 -2.99 1.14
CA SER A 338 18.40 -2.38 2.41
C SER A 338 17.84 -3.13 3.62
N GLU A 339 16.59 -3.58 3.56
CA GLU A 339 15.92 -4.27 4.66
C GLU A 339 16.19 -5.79 4.63
N TRP A 340 15.86 -6.45 3.51
CA TRP A 340 15.90 -7.92 3.40
C TRP A 340 17.30 -8.45 3.07
N GLY A 341 18.21 -7.60 2.59
CA GLY A 341 19.63 -7.93 2.39
C GLY A 341 20.39 -8.27 3.69
N HIS A 342 19.77 -8.11 4.87
CA HIS A 342 20.26 -8.62 6.15
C HIS A 342 19.40 -9.75 6.76
N ASP A 343 18.23 -10.07 6.19
CA ASP A 343 17.17 -10.84 6.89
C ASP A 343 16.48 -11.95 6.06
N PHE A 344 16.57 -11.93 4.71
CA PHE A 344 15.91 -12.95 3.88
C PHE A 344 16.61 -13.34 2.57
N ARG A 345 17.32 -12.43 1.86
CA ARG A 345 18.01 -12.73 0.58
C ARG A 345 19.27 -11.90 0.38
N GLU A 346 20.43 -12.54 0.31
CA GLU A 346 21.73 -11.88 0.09
C GLU A 346 21.96 -11.47 -1.37
N GLU A 347 21.26 -12.12 -2.30
CA GLU A 347 21.41 -11.94 -3.74
C GLU A 347 20.96 -10.55 -4.21
N TYR A 348 20.07 -9.89 -3.46
CA TYR A 348 19.70 -8.49 -3.69
C TYR A 348 20.89 -7.52 -3.59
N ARG A 349 21.97 -7.89 -2.88
CA ARG A 349 23.19 -7.06 -2.76
C ARG A 349 24.17 -7.26 -3.91
N LYS A 350 24.06 -8.41 -4.59
CA LYS A 350 24.92 -8.79 -5.71
C LYS A 350 24.44 -8.19 -7.04
N LEU A 351 23.30 -7.49 -7.02
CA LEU A 351 22.73 -6.77 -8.17
C LEU A 351 23.64 -5.69 -8.74
N ASP A 352 24.60 -5.16 -7.97
CA ASP A 352 25.62 -4.24 -8.46
C ASP A 352 26.44 -4.84 -9.63
N ARG A 353 26.60 -6.18 -9.65
CA ARG A 353 27.22 -6.96 -10.72
C ARG A 353 26.48 -6.89 -12.04
N PHE A 354 25.19 -6.51 -12.04
CA PHE A 354 24.44 -6.28 -13.28
C PHE A 354 24.96 -5.01 -13.97
N ARG A 355 25.01 -3.87 -13.28
CA ARG A 355 25.57 -2.61 -13.83
C ARG A 355 27.02 -2.79 -14.29
N LEU A 356 27.83 -3.55 -13.54
CA LEU A 356 29.22 -3.83 -13.91
C LEU A 356 29.38 -4.66 -15.20
N LYS A 357 28.33 -5.36 -15.65
CA LYS A 357 28.38 -6.25 -16.83
C LYS A 357 27.57 -5.71 -18.01
N PHE A 358 26.52 -4.94 -17.73
CA PHE A 358 25.59 -4.36 -18.68
C PHE A 358 25.51 -2.84 -18.42
N PRO A 359 26.62 -2.09 -18.61
CA PRO A 359 26.72 -0.70 -18.17
C PRO A 359 25.65 0.19 -18.79
N ASP A 360 25.33 -0.04 -20.07
CA ASP A 360 24.44 0.79 -20.88
C ASP A 360 22.95 0.43 -20.72
N VAL A 361 22.62 -0.61 -19.94
CA VAL A 361 21.22 -1.00 -19.68
C VAL A 361 20.67 -0.17 -18.51
N PRO A 362 19.61 0.62 -18.71
CA PRO A 362 19.06 1.43 -17.63
C PRO A 362 18.34 0.58 -16.58
N ILE A 363 18.34 1.07 -15.34
CA ILE A 363 17.78 0.39 -14.17
C ILE A 363 16.62 1.22 -13.60
N SER A 364 15.47 0.58 -13.40
CA SER A 364 14.31 1.14 -12.71
C SER A 364 14.10 0.47 -11.35
N ALA A 365 14.30 1.20 -10.26
CA ALA A 365 14.04 0.74 -8.90
C ALA A 365 12.72 1.32 -8.37
N LEU A 366 11.82 0.47 -7.87
CA LEU A 366 10.48 0.87 -7.42
C LEU A 366 10.19 0.35 -6.01
N THR A 367 9.63 1.17 -5.13
CA THR A 367 9.27 0.77 -3.75
C THR A 367 8.07 1.54 -3.19
N ALA A 368 7.37 0.95 -2.21
CA ALA A 368 6.31 1.60 -1.46
C ALA A 368 6.78 2.42 -0.25
N SER A 369 7.87 1.98 0.37
CA SER A 369 8.38 2.48 1.66
C SER A 369 9.89 2.56 1.56
N ALA A 370 10.44 3.78 1.69
CA ALA A 370 11.88 4.00 1.75
C ALA A 370 12.15 5.39 2.36
N THR A 371 12.69 5.40 3.58
CA THR A 371 13.26 6.60 4.21
C THR A 371 14.47 7.10 3.39
N PRO A 372 14.94 8.35 3.54
CA PRO A 372 16.05 8.87 2.73
C PRO A 372 17.29 7.97 2.77
N VAL A 373 17.65 7.48 3.97
CA VAL A 373 18.75 6.53 4.20
C VAL A 373 18.59 5.21 3.45
N VAL A 374 17.35 4.76 3.17
CA VAL A 374 17.09 3.58 2.32
C VAL A 374 17.16 3.93 0.84
N GLN A 375 16.74 5.14 0.43
CA GLN A 375 16.83 5.60 -0.95
C GLN A 375 18.29 5.68 -1.41
N ASP A 376 19.17 6.29 -0.60
CA ASP A 376 20.60 6.42 -0.92
C ASP A 376 21.32 5.06 -0.92
N ASP A 377 20.83 4.11 -0.11
CA ASP A 377 21.33 2.75 -0.04
C ASP A 377 20.94 1.91 -1.26
N ILE A 378 19.73 2.11 -1.81
CA ILE A 378 19.31 1.57 -3.11
C ILE A 378 20.16 2.15 -4.24
N VAL A 379 20.34 3.48 -4.29
CA VAL A 379 21.14 4.18 -5.32
C VAL A 379 22.57 3.63 -5.38
N ARG A 380 23.24 3.55 -4.22
CA ARG A 380 24.61 3.01 -4.13
C ARG A 380 24.69 1.53 -4.51
N SER A 381 23.75 0.71 -4.02
CA SER A 381 23.77 -0.75 -4.23
C SER A 381 23.46 -1.16 -5.67
N LEU A 382 22.62 -0.41 -6.38
CA LEU A 382 22.32 -0.65 -7.80
C LEU A 382 23.28 0.11 -8.74
N ARG A 383 24.16 0.97 -8.20
CA ARG A 383 25.04 1.86 -8.97
C ARG A 383 24.23 2.67 -10.01
N LEU A 384 23.18 3.34 -9.52
CA LEU A 384 22.39 4.27 -10.34
C LEU A 384 23.17 5.56 -10.58
N ASP A 385 23.15 6.10 -11.80
CA ASP A 385 23.86 7.36 -12.09
C ASP A 385 23.12 8.56 -11.51
N THR A 386 23.66 9.14 -10.44
CA THR A 386 23.08 10.31 -9.77
C THR A 386 23.07 11.59 -10.61
N ARG A 387 23.76 11.62 -11.76
CA ARG A 387 23.75 12.76 -12.69
C ARG A 387 22.61 12.73 -13.70
N THR A 388 22.13 11.54 -14.08
CA THR A 388 21.10 11.35 -15.13
C THR A 388 19.84 10.63 -14.67
N MET A 389 19.85 9.99 -13.50
CA MET A 389 18.69 9.31 -12.91
C MET A 389 17.52 10.26 -12.67
N TYR A 390 16.33 9.88 -13.16
CA TYR A 390 15.08 10.50 -12.73
C TYR A 390 14.63 9.86 -11.40
N LYS A 391 14.86 10.57 -10.28
CA LYS A 391 14.35 10.22 -8.95
C LYS A 391 13.02 10.92 -8.69
N ILE A 392 12.01 10.18 -8.25
CA ILE A 392 10.76 10.76 -7.73
C ILE A 392 10.34 10.14 -6.39
N VAL A 393 9.92 11.02 -5.48
CA VAL A 393 9.27 10.71 -4.21
C VAL A 393 7.87 11.28 -4.28
N HIS A 394 6.85 10.42 -4.16
CA HIS A 394 5.47 10.85 -3.98
C HIS A 394 5.18 11.11 -2.49
N PRO A 395 4.22 11.99 -2.16
CA PRO A 395 3.71 12.15 -0.80
C PRO A 395 3.36 10.80 -0.17
N PHE A 396 3.76 10.62 1.09
CA PHE A 396 3.41 9.43 1.87
C PHE A 396 2.03 9.59 2.53
N ASN A 397 1.47 10.80 2.51
CA ASN A 397 0.17 11.10 3.06
C ASN A 397 -0.96 10.28 2.41
N ARG A 398 -1.90 9.82 3.24
CA ARG A 398 -3.11 9.10 2.82
C ARG A 398 -4.28 9.60 3.64
N GLU A 399 -4.85 10.70 3.17
CA GLU A 399 -5.94 11.44 3.81
C GLU A 399 -7.18 10.56 4.03
N ASN A 400 -7.43 9.62 3.11
CA ASN A 400 -8.55 8.68 3.22
C ASN A 400 -8.40 7.60 4.31
N LEU A 401 -7.23 7.50 4.97
CA LEU A 401 -6.96 6.53 6.03
C LEU A 401 -7.10 7.16 7.42
N PHE A 402 -8.06 6.67 8.19
CA PHE A 402 -8.25 7.05 9.59
C PHE A 402 -7.30 6.26 10.52
N TYR A 403 -6.33 6.91 11.14
CA TYR A 403 -5.41 6.26 12.11
C TYR A 403 -5.91 6.36 13.56
N GLU A 404 -6.05 5.23 14.27
CA GLU A 404 -6.38 5.14 15.71
C GLU A 404 -5.38 4.24 16.45
N VAL A 405 -4.84 4.70 17.59
CA VAL A 405 -4.13 3.83 18.55
C VAL A 405 -5.06 3.47 19.72
N ARG A 406 -5.07 2.19 20.08
CA ARG A 406 -5.86 1.62 21.19
C ARG A 406 -4.95 1.02 22.24
N TYR A 407 -4.67 1.85 23.24
CA TYR A 407 -3.98 1.49 24.46
C TYR A 407 -4.79 0.44 25.24
N HIS A 408 -4.16 -0.68 25.64
CA HIS A 408 -4.73 -1.65 26.58
C HIS A 408 -3.71 -2.00 27.66
N SER A 409 -4.16 -2.08 28.92
CA SER A 409 -3.33 -2.46 30.07
C SER A 409 -3.45 -3.94 30.43
N THR A 410 -4.51 -4.63 30.02
CA THR A 410 -4.70 -6.06 30.32
C THR A 410 -3.81 -6.94 29.46
N ALA A 411 -3.16 -7.92 30.09
CA ALA A 411 -2.47 -9.03 29.44
C ALA A 411 -3.43 -10.15 28.96
N ASN A 412 -4.73 -10.00 29.17
CA ASN A 412 -5.75 -10.98 28.77
C ASN A 412 -6.06 -10.88 27.27
N THR A 413 -5.67 -11.90 26.51
CA THR A 413 -5.91 -11.99 25.07
C THR A 413 -7.40 -12.00 24.71
N MET A 414 -8.29 -12.51 25.59
CA MET A 414 -9.73 -12.55 25.31
C MET A 414 -10.37 -11.17 25.27
N ASP A 415 -9.99 -10.25 26.18
CA ASP A 415 -10.47 -8.86 26.16
C ASP A 415 -10.07 -8.15 24.86
N GLN A 416 -8.89 -8.48 24.34
CA GLN A 416 -8.39 -7.97 23.06
C GLN A 416 -9.16 -8.57 21.88
N CYS A 417 -9.46 -9.87 21.90
CA CYS A 417 -10.32 -10.54 20.92
C CYS A 417 -11.73 -9.92 20.90
N ASP A 418 -12.33 -9.65 22.05
CA ASP A 418 -13.64 -8.97 22.13
C ASP A 418 -13.55 -7.48 21.74
N ALA A 419 -12.45 -6.78 21.99
CA ALA A 419 -12.24 -5.41 21.52
C ALA A 419 -12.11 -5.33 19.98
N VAL A 420 -11.54 -6.36 19.34
CA VAL A 420 -11.50 -6.50 17.87
C VAL A 420 -12.85 -6.91 17.31
N PHE A 421 -13.53 -7.91 17.91
CA PHE A 421 -14.91 -8.28 17.55
C PHE A 421 -15.83 -7.05 17.61
N THR A 422 -15.83 -6.34 18.74
CA THR A 422 -16.63 -5.14 18.98
C THR A 422 -16.27 -4.02 17.99
N PHE A 423 -15.01 -3.86 17.58
CA PHE A 423 -14.65 -2.91 16.54
C PHE A 423 -15.27 -3.25 15.18
N ILE A 424 -15.16 -4.52 14.76
CA ILE A 424 -15.63 -4.99 13.45
C ILE A 424 -17.16 -4.99 13.40
N ALA A 425 -17.83 -5.56 14.39
CA ALA A 425 -19.29 -5.62 14.46
C ALA A 425 -19.92 -4.21 14.40
N ASN A 426 -19.42 -3.27 15.20
CA ASN A 426 -19.87 -1.88 15.16
C ASN A 426 -19.55 -1.16 13.82
N LEU A 427 -18.60 -1.65 13.01
CA LEU A 427 -18.29 -1.08 11.70
C LEU A 427 -19.19 -1.65 10.61
N HIS A 428 -19.52 -2.94 10.67
CA HIS A 428 -20.48 -3.59 9.77
C HIS A 428 -21.90 -3.05 10.01
N ASP A 429 -22.31 -2.98 11.29
CA ASP A 429 -23.59 -2.40 11.73
C ASP A 429 -23.81 -0.96 11.22
N ARG A 430 -22.88 -0.05 11.51
CA ARG A 430 -22.91 1.34 11.00
C ARG A 430 -22.87 1.48 9.47
N ARG A 431 -22.52 0.42 8.73
CA ARG A 431 -22.53 0.41 7.26
C ARG A 431 -23.75 -0.34 6.69
N GLY A 432 -24.60 -0.93 7.53
CA GLY A 432 -25.74 -1.76 7.14
C GLY A 432 -25.36 -3.08 6.46
N ARG A 433 -24.06 -3.43 6.39
CA ARG A 433 -23.55 -4.61 5.69
C ARG A 433 -22.14 -4.99 6.17
N PRO A 434 -21.68 -6.23 5.93
CA PRO A 434 -20.28 -6.61 6.09
C PRO A 434 -19.32 -5.67 5.35
N SER A 435 -18.03 -5.75 5.67
CA SER A 435 -17.00 -4.94 5.03
C SER A 435 -15.64 -5.61 5.07
N SER A 436 -14.96 -5.60 3.93
CA SER A 436 -13.64 -6.17 3.67
C SER A 436 -12.59 -5.63 4.66
N GLY A 437 -11.88 -6.52 5.35
CA GLY A 437 -10.84 -6.13 6.30
C GLY A 437 -9.73 -7.15 6.53
N ILE A 438 -8.62 -6.68 7.10
CA ILE A 438 -7.45 -7.49 7.46
C ILE A 438 -7.14 -7.28 8.95
N VAL A 439 -6.80 -8.35 9.67
CA VAL A 439 -6.32 -8.30 11.05
C VAL A 439 -4.92 -8.91 11.13
N TYR A 440 -3.89 -8.08 11.35
CA TYR A 440 -2.51 -8.52 11.46
C TYR A 440 -2.18 -9.01 12.87
N CYS A 441 -1.69 -10.25 12.94
CA CYS A 441 -1.24 -10.94 14.15
C CYS A 441 0.20 -11.43 13.96
N ARG A 442 0.96 -11.58 15.06
CA ARG A 442 2.39 -11.91 15.02
C ARG A 442 2.67 -13.39 14.80
N SER A 443 1.86 -14.26 15.41
CA SER A 443 2.01 -15.73 15.32
C SER A 443 0.92 -16.39 14.50
N LYS A 444 1.19 -17.63 14.07
CA LYS A 444 0.23 -18.50 13.36
C LYS A 444 -0.98 -18.81 14.26
N ASN A 445 -0.71 -19.23 15.49
CA ASN A 445 -1.73 -19.59 16.49
C ASN A 445 -2.72 -18.44 16.74
N GLN A 446 -2.24 -17.20 16.91
CA GLN A 446 -3.13 -16.03 17.07
C GLN A 446 -4.05 -15.83 15.85
N CYS A 447 -3.60 -16.14 14.63
CA CYS A 447 -4.46 -16.08 13.43
C CYS A 447 -5.57 -17.14 13.47
N ASP A 448 -5.21 -18.38 13.82
CA ASP A 448 -6.13 -19.51 13.93
C ASP A 448 -7.15 -19.29 15.06
N GLU A 449 -6.69 -18.85 16.24
CA GLU A 449 -7.50 -18.54 17.43
C GLU A 449 -8.45 -17.35 17.18
N LEU A 450 -7.94 -16.21 16.71
CA LEU A 450 -8.76 -15.02 16.47
C LEU A 450 -9.77 -15.22 15.33
N SER A 451 -9.38 -15.87 14.23
CA SER A 451 -10.34 -16.20 13.15
C SER A 451 -11.36 -17.25 13.58
N GLY A 452 -10.99 -18.16 14.50
CA GLY A 452 -11.92 -19.04 15.20
C GLY A 452 -12.92 -18.26 16.04
N TYR A 453 -12.45 -17.31 16.84
CA TYR A 453 -13.27 -16.48 17.72
C TYR A 453 -14.27 -15.62 16.96
N LEU A 454 -13.80 -14.84 15.98
CA LEU A 454 -14.64 -13.97 15.15
C LEU A 454 -15.71 -14.78 14.39
N ARG A 455 -15.36 -15.97 13.89
CA ARG A 455 -16.29 -16.90 13.24
C ARG A 455 -17.31 -17.52 14.21
N GLY A 456 -16.90 -17.80 15.45
CA GLY A 456 -17.81 -18.21 16.52
C GLY A 456 -18.82 -17.12 16.92
N LYS A 457 -18.49 -15.85 16.67
CA LYS A 457 -19.36 -14.68 16.88
C LYS A 457 -20.10 -14.22 15.60
N GLY A 458 -20.07 -15.02 14.52
CA GLY A 458 -20.84 -14.79 13.29
C GLY A 458 -20.15 -13.98 12.17
N ILE A 459 -18.91 -13.53 12.35
CA ILE A 459 -18.16 -12.81 11.30
C ILE A 459 -17.47 -13.81 10.36
N ALA A 460 -17.53 -13.62 9.04
CA ALA A 460 -16.90 -14.53 8.08
C ALA A 460 -15.37 -14.39 8.06
N ALA A 461 -14.70 -14.97 9.07
CA ALA A 461 -13.27 -14.85 9.31
C ALA A 461 -12.47 -16.13 8.97
N ARG A 462 -11.27 -15.95 8.37
CA ARG A 462 -10.31 -17.03 8.06
C ARG A 462 -8.87 -16.67 8.46
N PRO A 463 -8.03 -17.66 8.82
CA PRO A 463 -6.60 -17.46 9.06
C PRO A 463 -5.79 -17.47 7.76
N TYR A 464 -4.70 -16.71 7.69
CA TYR A 464 -3.76 -16.72 6.55
C TYR A 464 -2.29 -16.63 6.98
N HIS A 465 -1.54 -17.73 6.81
CA HIS A 465 -0.11 -17.82 7.14
C HIS A 465 0.55 -19.02 6.45
N ARG A 466 1.90 -19.02 6.39
CA ARG A 466 2.75 -20.12 5.90
C ARG A 466 2.69 -21.42 6.76
N GLY A 467 1.57 -21.71 7.41
CA GLY A 467 1.26 -23.03 8.00
C GLY A 467 0.10 -23.74 7.28
N ILE A 468 -0.72 -22.98 6.55
CA ILE A 468 -1.86 -23.47 5.79
C ILE A 468 -1.38 -23.96 4.42
N ARG A 469 -2.04 -24.99 3.87
CA ARG A 469 -1.72 -25.56 2.55
C ARG A 469 -2.00 -24.53 1.44
N PRO A 470 -1.15 -24.40 0.39
CA PRO A 470 -1.33 -23.40 -0.67
C PRO A 470 -2.74 -23.36 -1.27
N GLN A 471 -3.35 -24.52 -1.57
CA GLN A 471 -4.69 -24.59 -2.15
C GLN A 471 -5.79 -23.98 -1.27
N ILE A 472 -5.58 -23.94 0.07
CA ILE A 472 -6.49 -23.33 1.04
C ILE A 472 -6.22 -21.82 1.13
N LEU A 473 -4.95 -21.38 1.01
CA LEU A 473 -4.60 -19.97 0.90
C LEU A 473 -5.18 -19.37 -0.40
N ASP A 474 -5.00 -20.03 -1.54
CA ASP A 474 -5.51 -19.64 -2.85
C ASP A 474 -7.04 -19.54 -2.85
N LYS A 475 -7.73 -20.49 -2.19
CA LYS A 475 -9.18 -20.40 -1.98
C LYS A 475 -9.55 -19.25 -1.04
N THR A 476 -8.87 -19.10 0.09
CA THR A 476 -9.17 -18.04 1.08
C THR A 476 -9.00 -16.65 0.47
N LEU A 477 -8.01 -16.46 -0.41
CA LEU A 477 -7.82 -15.23 -1.16
C LEU A 477 -9.01 -14.95 -2.08
N LYS A 478 -9.45 -15.93 -2.89
CA LYS A 478 -10.62 -15.78 -3.79
C LYS A 478 -11.93 -15.55 -3.05
N ASP A 479 -12.17 -16.30 -1.97
CA ASP A 479 -13.35 -16.12 -1.12
C ASP A 479 -13.34 -14.71 -0.47
N TRP A 480 -12.16 -14.14 -0.19
CA TRP A 480 -12.00 -12.77 0.35
C TRP A 480 -12.01 -11.67 -0.73
N GLU A 481 -11.62 -11.98 -1.97
CA GLU A 481 -11.74 -11.07 -3.11
C GLU A 481 -13.20 -10.70 -3.37
N VAL A 482 -14.13 -11.66 -3.25
CA VAL A 482 -15.59 -11.39 -3.36
C VAL A 482 -16.27 -10.96 -2.06
N GLY A 483 -15.74 -11.35 -0.90
CA GLY A 483 -16.33 -11.08 0.41
C GLY A 483 -16.42 -9.59 0.81
N GLY A 484 -17.04 -9.29 1.95
CA GLY A 484 -17.13 -7.93 2.47
C GLY A 484 -18.13 -7.01 1.77
N ASN A 485 -18.95 -7.51 0.84
CA ASN A 485 -20.06 -6.76 0.25
C ASN A 485 -21.45 -7.17 0.80
N GLY A 486 -21.60 -8.42 1.27
CA GLY A 486 -22.86 -9.00 1.73
C GLY A 486 -23.18 -10.33 1.04
N ASP A 487 -22.70 -10.52 -0.19
CA ASP A 487 -23.04 -11.63 -1.10
C ASP A 487 -22.35 -12.97 -0.79
N GLY A 488 -21.85 -13.14 0.44
CA GLY A 488 -21.06 -14.28 0.89
C GLY A 488 -19.56 -14.14 0.64
N GLY A 489 -18.80 -15.20 0.94
CA GLY A 489 -17.32 -15.21 0.88
C GLY A 489 -16.66 -15.14 2.26
N VAL A 490 -15.56 -14.39 2.36
CA VAL A 490 -14.79 -14.13 3.58
C VAL A 490 -14.63 -12.62 3.75
N ASP A 491 -15.21 -12.05 4.80
CA ASP A 491 -15.10 -10.60 5.05
C ASP A 491 -13.73 -10.23 5.66
N VAL A 492 -13.18 -11.14 6.48
CA VAL A 492 -12.03 -10.84 7.33
C VAL A 492 -10.94 -11.90 7.23
N VAL A 493 -9.72 -11.46 6.94
CA VAL A 493 -8.53 -12.31 6.97
C VAL A 493 -7.67 -11.96 8.19
N CYS A 494 -7.52 -12.90 9.12
CA CYS A 494 -6.58 -12.80 10.25
C CYS A 494 -5.24 -13.39 9.82
N ALA A 495 -4.18 -12.59 9.76
CA ALA A 495 -2.97 -12.97 9.07
C ALA A 495 -1.67 -12.58 9.78
N THR A 496 -0.63 -13.34 9.47
CA THR A 496 0.76 -12.88 9.65
C THR A 496 1.18 -12.04 8.43
N ILE A 497 2.36 -11.42 8.48
CA ILE A 497 3.01 -10.69 7.37
C ILE A 497 3.11 -11.47 6.02
N ALA A 498 2.75 -12.76 6.02
CA ALA A 498 2.57 -13.56 4.81
C ALA A 498 1.37 -13.12 3.94
N PHE A 499 0.38 -12.42 4.50
CA PHE A 499 -0.71 -11.80 3.73
C PHE A 499 -0.37 -10.33 3.46
N GLY A 500 0.39 -10.06 2.41
CA GLY A 500 0.93 -8.72 2.15
C GLY A 500 1.17 -8.45 0.68
N MET A 501 2.41 -8.60 0.24
CA MET A 501 2.81 -8.49 -1.17
C MET A 501 1.92 -9.33 -2.08
N GLY A 502 1.35 -8.70 -3.11
CA GLY A 502 0.46 -9.34 -4.09
C GLY A 502 -1.05 -9.18 -3.84
N VAL A 503 -1.46 -8.70 -2.65
CA VAL A 503 -2.86 -8.37 -2.35
C VAL A 503 -3.23 -7.03 -3.00
N ASP A 504 -4.28 -7.03 -3.84
CA ASP A 504 -4.76 -5.84 -4.58
C ASP A 504 -6.29 -5.72 -4.64
N LYS A 505 -6.96 -5.94 -3.50
CA LYS A 505 -8.38 -5.60 -3.31
C LYS A 505 -8.51 -4.09 -3.05
N SER A 506 -9.40 -3.42 -3.76
CA SER A 506 -9.56 -1.95 -3.70
C SER A 506 -10.29 -1.49 -2.43
N ASP A 507 -11.33 -2.22 -2.04
CA ASP A 507 -12.37 -1.82 -1.09
C ASP A 507 -12.11 -2.19 0.38
N VAL A 508 -10.85 -2.47 0.76
CA VAL A 508 -10.50 -2.84 2.14
C VAL A 508 -10.78 -1.67 3.09
N ARG A 509 -11.86 -1.77 3.88
CA ARG A 509 -12.36 -0.69 4.75
C ARG A 509 -11.64 -0.60 6.09
N TYR A 510 -10.91 -1.62 6.51
CA TYR A 510 -10.08 -1.53 7.71
C TYR A 510 -8.88 -2.47 7.74
N ILE A 511 -7.84 -2.01 8.45
CA ILE A 511 -6.69 -2.77 8.88
C ILE A 511 -6.64 -2.70 10.41
N VAL A 512 -6.57 -3.84 11.09
CA VAL A 512 -6.37 -3.91 12.53
C VAL A 512 -5.03 -4.57 12.80
N HIS A 513 -4.15 -3.92 13.56
CA HIS A 513 -2.96 -4.55 14.13
C HIS A 513 -3.33 -5.04 15.54
N PHE A 514 -3.45 -6.37 15.67
CA PHE A 514 -3.66 -7.06 16.95
C PHE A 514 -2.35 -7.08 17.75
N ASP A 515 -1.25 -7.38 17.06
CA ASP A 515 0.11 -7.32 17.59
C ASP A 515 0.82 -6.07 17.06
N LEU A 516 1.68 -5.45 17.87
CA LEU A 516 2.56 -4.37 17.40
C LEU A 516 3.51 -4.87 16.29
N PRO A 517 3.58 -4.19 15.12
CA PRO A 517 4.56 -4.48 14.08
C PRO A 517 6.02 -4.36 14.53
N LYS A 518 6.93 -4.90 13.72
CA LYS A 518 8.37 -4.89 14.02
C LYS A 518 9.07 -3.57 13.70
N SER A 519 8.48 -2.74 12.84
CA SER A 519 9.08 -1.50 12.33
C SER A 519 8.00 -0.56 11.79
N MET A 520 8.33 0.72 11.64
CA MET A 520 7.42 1.75 11.12
C MET A 520 7.14 1.59 9.62
N GLU A 521 8.11 1.08 8.84
CA GLU A 521 7.92 0.75 7.42
C GLU A 521 6.90 -0.37 7.22
N ALA A 522 6.98 -1.42 8.05
CA ALA A 522 6.01 -2.52 8.02
C ALA A 522 4.60 -2.02 8.33
N TYR A 523 4.43 -1.23 9.40
CA TYR A 523 3.15 -0.62 9.77
C TYR A 523 2.56 0.23 8.63
N TYR A 524 3.38 1.06 7.96
CA TYR A 524 2.94 1.85 6.82
C TYR A 524 2.56 1.00 5.60
N GLN A 525 3.36 -0.02 5.25
CA GLN A 525 3.07 -0.92 4.12
C GLN A 525 1.82 -1.78 4.36
N GLU A 526 1.56 -2.15 5.62
CA GLU A 526 0.38 -2.92 6.04
C GLU A 526 -0.89 -2.06 6.11
N THR A 527 -0.81 -0.84 6.65
CA THR A 527 -1.95 0.10 6.70
C THR A 527 -2.32 0.63 5.31
N GLY A 528 -1.34 0.89 4.44
CA GLY A 528 -1.55 1.35 3.05
C GLY A 528 -2.29 0.38 2.13
N ARG A 529 -2.72 -0.80 2.62
CA ARG A 529 -3.61 -1.75 1.94
C ARG A 529 -5.08 -1.38 2.03
N ALA A 530 -5.47 -0.57 3.03
CA ALA A 530 -6.81 -0.02 3.12
C ALA A 530 -7.08 1.04 2.04
N GLY A 531 -8.36 1.19 1.69
CA GLY A 531 -8.89 2.27 0.87
C GLY A 531 -8.08 2.60 -0.39
N ARG A 532 -7.87 1.60 -1.26
CA ARG A 532 -7.17 1.78 -2.56
C ARG A 532 -8.09 2.26 -3.67
N ASP A 533 -9.40 2.13 -3.47
CA ASP A 533 -10.46 2.87 -4.17
C ASP A 533 -10.40 4.39 -3.91
N GLY A 534 -9.73 4.84 -2.83
CA GLY A 534 -9.70 6.23 -2.38
C GLY A 534 -10.75 6.53 -1.30
N GLU A 535 -11.70 5.61 -1.08
CA GLU A 535 -12.78 5.75 -0.11
C GLU A 535 -12.28 5.63 1.34
N ALA A 536 -13.02 6.24 2.27
CA ALA A 536 -12.64 6.28 3.67
C ALA A 536 -12.44 4.86 4.26
N ALA A 537 -11.30 4.62 4.90
CA ALA A 537 -10.95 3.35 5.52
C ALA A 537 -10.17 3.58 6.83
N LYS A 538 -10.10 2.57 7.71
CA LYS A 538 -9.65 2.75 9.09
C LYS A 538 -8.55 1.80 9.55
N CYS A 539 -7.45 2.38 10.01
CA CYS A 539 -6.27 1.70 10.52
C CYS A 539 -6.25 1.78 12.05
N VAL A 540 -6.38 0.65 12.74
CA VAL A 540 -6.43 0.58 14.21
C VAL A 540 -5.29 -0.26 14.75
N MET A 541 -4.39 0.35 15.51
CA MET A 541 -3.30 -0.37 16.18
C MET A 541 -3.61 -0.57 17.66
N PHE A 542 -3.68 -1.82 18.11
CA PHE A 542 -3.65 -2.13 19.54
C PHE A 542 -2.21 -1.99 20.05
N TYR A 543 -2.04 -1.41 21.23
CA TYR A 543 -0.74 -1.11 21.81
C TYR A 543 -0.73 -1.32 23.34
N SER A 544 0.32 -2.00 23.80
CA SER A 544 0.70 -2.10 25.21
C SER A 544 2.22 -2.03 25.34
N ARG A 545 2.73 -1.69 26.53
CA ARG A 545 4.19 -1.58 26.77
C ARG A 545 4.83 -2.95 26.87
N GLU A 546 4.08 -3.92 27.34
CA GLU A 546 4.42 -5.34 27.48
C GLU A 546 4.73 -5.92 26.09
N ASP A 547 3.89 -5.61 25.09
CA ASP A 547 4.08 -6.03 23.71
C ASP A 547 5.24 -5.30 23.04
N ALA A 548 5.39 -3.98 23.27
CA ALA A 548 6.54 -3.22 22.80
C ALA A 548 7.88 -3.77 23.33
N LEU A 549 7.93 -4.16 24.61
CA LEU A 549 9.08 -4.83 25.23
C LEU A 549 9.32 -6.24 24.66
N TYR A 550 8.26 -6.98 24.32
CA TYR A 550 8.36 -8.29 23.68
C TYR A 550 8.92 -8.17 22.24
N VAL A 551 8.40 -7.26 21.43
CA VAL A 551 8.92 -6.97 20.08
C VAL A 551 10.38 -6.50 20.15
N ARG A 552 10.72 -5.60 21.10
CA ARG A 552 12.12 -5.14 21.29
C ARG A 552 13.05 -6.30 21.61
N LYS A 553 12.63 -7.28 22.43
CA LYS A 553 13.39 -8.52 22.69
C LYS A 553 13.56 -9.38 21.42
N LEU A 554 12.52 -9.51 20.58
CA LEU A 554 12.60 -10.25 19.31
C LEU A 554 13.53 -9.58 18.28
N VAL A 555 13.46 -8.25 18.13
CA VAL A 555 14.32 -7.51 17.18
C VAL A 555 15.77 -7.50 17.69
N ASN A 556 16.02 -7.27 18.99
CA ASN A 556 17.35 -7.42 19.60
C ASN A 556 17.93 -8.83 19.41
N GLY A 557 17.14 -9.88 19.67
CA GLY A 557 17.57 -11.27 19.49
C GLY A 557 17.88 -11.62 18.02
N SER A 558 17.22 -10.96 17.07
CA SER A 558 17.51 -11.10 15.64
C SER A 558 18.76 -10.29 15.25
N HIS A 559 18.94 -9.08 15.77
CA HIS A 559 20.15 -8.27 15.56
C HIS A 559 21.40 -8.95 16.14
N GLY A 560 21.38 -9.42 17.39
CA GLY A 560 22.52 -10.10 18.02
C GLY A 560 22.95 -11.39 17.31
N LYS A 561 22.00 -12.14 16.72
CA LYS A 561 22.32 -13.27 15.83
C LYS A 561 23.02 -12.83 14.54
N ARG A 562 22.60 -11.70 13.95
CA ARG A 562 23.22 -11.15 12.73
C ARG A 562 24.62 -10.59 13.01
N VAL A 563 24.84 -9.92 14.15
CA VAL A 563 26.18 -9.55 14.66
C VAL A 563 27.07 -10.79 14.76
N SER A 564 26.65 -11.83 15.48
CA SER A 564 27.50 -13.01 15.68
C SER A 564 27.77 -13.81 14.41
N SER A 565 26.96 -13.68 13.36
CA SER A 565 27.23 -14.27 12.04
C SER A 565 28.20 -13.41 11.21
N TYR A 566 28.13 -12.08 11.31
CA TYR A 566 29.13 -11.19 10.71
C TYR A 566 30.51 -11.36 11.35
N GLU A 567 30.57 -11.46 12.69
CA GLU A 567 31.82 -11.74 13.44
C GLU A 567 32.46 -13.10 13.09
N ARG A 568 31.68 -14.03 12.53
CA ARG A 568 32.16 -15.32 12.01
C ARG A 568 32.52 -15.31 10.52
N GLY A 569 32.21 -14.22 9.80
CA GLY A 569 32.31 -14.15 8.33
C GLY A 569 31.17 -14.84 7.57
N ASP A 570 30.17 -15.39 8.28
CA ASP A 570 29.02 -16.13 7.72
C ASP A 570 27.95 -15.19 7.12
N ALA A 571 28.03 -13.88 7.36
CA ALA A 571 27.02 -12.89 6.94
C ALA A 571 27.63 -11.49 6.73
N PRO A 572 27.00 -10.60 5.94
CA PRO A 572 27.39 -9.18 5.86
C PRO A 572 27.08 -8.41 7.16
N PRO A 573 27.70 -7.24 7.39
CA PRO A 573 27.51 -6.46 8.61
C PRO A 573 26.03 -6.10 8.85
N PRO A 574 25.53 -6.18 10.10
CA PRO A 574 24.14 -5.87 10.42
C PRO A 574 23.89 -4.36 10.48
N SER A 575 22.79 -3.89 9.91
CA SER A 575 22.36 -2.51 10.11
C SER A 575 21.65 -2.34 11.47
N GLN A 576 21.93 -1.21 12.13
CA GLN A 576 21.27 -0.81 13.38
C GLN A 576 19.79 -0.46 13.15
N ARG A 577 19.48 0.13 11.97
CA ARG A 577 18.17 0.58 11.44
C ARG A 577 16.92 -0.12 11.98
N SER A 578 16.94 -1.45 12.14
CA SER A 578 15.80 -2.22 12.65
C SER A 578 15.40 -1.89 14.09
N LEU A 579 16.30 -1.35 14.92
CA LEU A 579 16.00 -0.90 16.28
C LEU A 579 15.46 0.53 16.29
N ASP A 580 16.04 1.39 15.46
CA ASP A 580 15.65 2.81 15.34
C ASP A 580 14.22 2.94 14.81
N SER A 581 13.85 2.14 13.80
CA SER A 581 12.48 2.11 13.24
C SER A 581 11.45 1.52 14.21
N LEU A 582 11.83 0.53 15.04
CA LEU A 582 10.96 0.09 16.15
C LEU A 582 10.81 1.19 17.21
N GLY A 583 11.88 1.92 17.51
CA GLY A 583 11.84 3.10 18.37
C GLY A 583 10.87 4.16 17.83
N ALA A 584 10.93 4.45 16.53
CA ALA A 584 10.02 5.36 15.85
C ALA A 584 8.57 4.90 15.89
N LEU A 585 8.28 3.60 15.72
CA LEU A 585 6.92 3.05 15.84
C LEU A 585 6.38 3.14 17.27
N VAL A 586 7.21 2.89 18.29
CA VAL A 586 6.83 3.05 19.70
C VAL A 586 6.60 4.53 20.03
N ALA A 587 7.46 5.43 19.56
CA ALA A 587 7.26 6.88 19.70
C ALA A 587 6.00 7.36 18.98
N PHE A 588 5.70 6.82 17.78
CA PHE A 588 4.44 7.06 17.06
C PHE A 588 3.23 6.62 17.89
N ALA A 589 3.32 5.47 18.58
CA ALA A 589 2.24 4.94 19.40
C ALA A 589 2.03 5.75 20.69
N GLU A 590 3.09 6.11 21.42
CA GLU A 590 2.97 6.82 22.71
C GLU A 590 2.68 8.32 22.58
N ASN A 591 2.92 8.93 21.41
CA ASN A 591 2.60 10.34 21.16
C ASN A 591 1.07 10.57 21.13
N THR A 592 0.61 11.62 21.82
CA THR A 592 -0.82 12.02 21.89
C THR A 592 -1.03 13.53 21.65
N VAL A 593 -0.07 14.16 20.97
CA VAL A 593 0.00 15.61 20.74
C VAL A 593 0.21 15.94 19.26
N VAL A 594 1.05 15.18 18.56
CA VAL A 594 1.32 15.37 17.12
C VAL A 594 0.39 14.46 16.31
N CYS A 595 -0.15 15.00 15.21
CA CYS A 595 -0.96 14.27 14.23
C CYS A 595 -0.26 12.99 13.73
N ARG A 596 -1.00 11.87 13.65
CA ARG A 596 -0.48 10.58 13.17
C ARG A 596 0.06 10.67 11.73
N HIS A 597 -0.66 11.32 10.81
CA HIS A 597 -0.20 11.55 9.43
C HIS A 597 1.13 12.32 9.38
N ILE A 598 1.25 13.40 10.17
CA ILE A 598 2.50 14.19 10.25
C ILE A 598 3.67 13.34 10.76
N LEU A 599 3.44 12.44 11.73
CA LEU A 599 4.48 11.53 12.22
C LEU A 599 4.92 10.52 11.15
N ILE A 600 3.99 9.99 10.34
CA ILE A 600 4.28 9.10 9.21
C ILE A 600 5.11 9.83 8.15
N CYS A 601 4.63 10.99 7.68
CA CYS A 601 5.30 11.80 6.66
C CYS A 601 6.72 12.23 7.12
N LYS A 602 6.88 12.69 8.37
CA LYS A 602 8.21 12.99 8.94
C LYS A 602 9.15 11.79 8.97
N PHE A 603 8.65 10.59 9.30
CA PHE A 603 9.48 9.39 9.35
C PHE A 603 10.08 9.03 7.97
N PHE A 604 9.33 9.24 6.89
CA PHE A 604 9.81 9.04 5.52
C PHE A 604 10.56 10.24 4.92
N GLY A 605 10.79 11.31 5.70
CA GLY A 605 11.55 12.49 5.27
C GLY A 605 10.75 13.48 4.42
N GLU A 606 9.42 13.43 4.46
CA GLU A 606 8.55 14.36 3.73
C GLU A 606 8.58 15.76 4.40
N PRO A 607 8.82 16.85 3.64
CA PRO A 607 8.97 18.19 4.20
C PRO A 607 7.62 18.77 4.62
N ILE A 608 7.34 18.71 5.92
CA ILE A 608 6.10 19.25 6.50
C ILE A 608 6.16 20.79 6.53
N PRO A 609 5.14 21.50 6.02
CA PRO A 609 5.01 22.95 6.17
C PRO A 609 5.06 23.41 7.63
N LYS A 610 5.52 24.65 7.89
CA LYS A 610 5.68 25.18 9.26
C LYS A 610 4.38 25.76 9.83
N ASP A 611 3.51 26.27 8.97
CA ASP A 611 2.24 26.92 9.29
C ASP A 611 1.20 25.95 9.88
N ALA A 612 0.21 26.50 10.58
CA ALA A 612 -0.79 25.71 11.28
C ALA A 612 -1.83 25.09 10.32
N ASP A 613 -2.24 25.84 9.30
CA ASP A 613 -3.40 25.49 8.46
C ASP A 613 -3.07 24.42 7.42
N SER A 614 -1.91 24.48 6.76
CA SER A 614 -1.42 23.37 5.93
C SER A 614 -1.17 22.12 6.78
N ARG A 615 -0.71 22.27 8.03
CA ARG A 615 -0.57 21.13 8.95
C ARG A 615 -1.91 20.55 9.41
N ALA A 616 -3.00 21.32 9.35
CA ALA A 616 -4.36 20.81 9.55
C ALA A 616 -4.88 20.09 8.29
N SER A 617 -4.62 20.63 7.09
CA SER A 617 -5.10 20.05 5.82
C SER A 617 -4.54 18.65 5.56
N TYR A 618 -3.26 18.39 5.88
CA TYR A 618 -2.62 17.05 5.84
C TYR A 618 -3.42 15.93 6.56
N CYS A 619 -4.32 16.30 7.48
CA CYS A 619 -5.06 15.35 8.30
C CYS A 619 -6.58 15.40 8.08
N ALA A 620 -7.17 16.58 7.87
CA ALA A 620 -8.63 16.75 7.83
C ALA A 620 -9.39 16.08 9.01
N ARG A 621 -8.74 16.01 10.20
CA ARG A 621 -9.19 15.28 11.40
C ARG A 621 -9.35 13.75 11.20
N MET A 622 -8.59 13.14 10.30
CA MET A 622 -8.54 11.69 10.06
C MET A 622 -7.58 10.92 10.99
N CYS A 623 -7.28 11.43 12.18
CA CYS A 623 -6.65 10.59 13.21
C CYS A 623 -7.24 10.84 14.61
N ASP A 624 -7.03 9.87 15.50
CA ASP A 624 -7.43 9.94 16.91
C ASP A 624 -6.95 11.21 17.62
N VAL A 625 -5.68 11.60 17.44
CA VAL A 625 -5.11 12.83 18.04
C VAL A 625 -5.83 14.09 17.54
N CYS A 626 -6.14 14.22 16.25
CA CYS A 626 -6.78 15.41 15.68
C CYS A 626 -8.32 15.41 15.78
N LYS A 627 -8.95 14.24 15.93
CA LYS A 627 -10.41 14.12 16.08
C LYS A 627 -10.85 14.12 17.53
N TYR A 628 -10.10 13.43 18.40
CA TYR A 628 -10.43 13.19 19.81
C TYR A 628 -9.18 13.37 20.72
N PRO A 629 -8.54 14.57 20.77
CA PRO A 629 -7.27 14.77 21.47
C PRO A 629 -7.32 14.35 22.95
N GLU A 630 -8.31 14.84 23.70
CA GLU A 630 -8.49 14.54 25.12
C GLU A 630 -8.71 13.04 25.37
N ARG A 631 -9.61 12.41 24.61
CA ARG A 631 -9.88 10.96 24.72
C ARG A 631 -8.64 10.13 24.42
N THR A 632 -7.80 10.58 23.49
CA THR A 632 -6.55 9.90 23.12
C THR A 632 -5.50 10.04 24.24
N ARG A 633 -5.35 11.25 24.80
CA ARG A 633 -4.51 11.49 26.00
C ARG A 633 -4.99 10.64 27.19
N ALA A 634 -6.27 10.70 27.53
CA ALA A 634 -6.85 9.94 28.65
C ALA A 634 -6.65 8.43 28.53
N ARG A 635 -6.80 7.84 27.33
CA ARG A 635 -6.49 6.42 27.08
C ARG A 635 -5.00 6.09 27.31
N GLN A 636 -4.09 6.97 26.89
CA GLN A 636 -2.64 6.79 27.11
C GLN A 636 -2.26 7.00 28.59
N THR A 637 -2.91 7.94 29.28
CA THR A 637 -2.77 8.13 30.72
C THR A 637 -3.29 6.92 31.50
N ALA A 638 -4.38 6.28 31.06
CA ALA A 638 -4.88 5.03 31.66
C ALA A 638 -3.88 3.85 31.53
N LEU A 639 -3.08 3.80 30.45
CA LEU A 639 -1.95 2.86 30.33
C LEU A 639 -0.87 3.10 31.40
N THR A 640 -0.76 4.33 31.90
CA THR A 640 0.21 4.73 32.94
C THR A 640 -0.37 4.65 34.35
N ALA A 641 -1.68 4.86 34.52
CA ALA A 641 -2.36 4.79 35.81
C ALA A 641 -2.42 3.36 36.41
N ASN A 642 -2.34 2.32 35.58
CA ASN A 642 -2.25 0.93 36.04
C ASN A 642 -0.85 0.54 36.57
N LEU A 643 0.05 1.51 36.74
CA LEU A 643 1.38 1.35 37.35
C LEU A 643 1.47 2.12 38.69
N THR A 644 0.35 2.39 39.37
CA THR A 644 0.34 2.99 40.70
C THR A 644 0.75 1.98 41.79
N PRO A 645 1.51 2.40 42.81
CA PRO A 645 1.94 1.53 43.89
C PRO A 645 0.76 1.17 44.80
N GLY A 646 0.52 -0.12 45.02
CA GLY A 646 -0.61 -0.63 45.82
C GLY A 646 -1.21 -1.96 45.36
N ALA A 647 -0.79 -2.50 44.21
CA ALA A 647 -1.21 -3.80 43.69
C ALA A 647 -0.15 -4.91 43.88
N GLU A 648 0.63 -4.84 44.96
CA GLU A 648 1.64 -5.84 45.34
C GLU A 648 0.99 -7.11 45.92
N ASP A 649 0.36 -7.91 45.05
CA ASP A 649 0.00 -9.32 45.34
C ASP A 649 -0.33 -10.14 44.06
N PHE A 650 -0.81 -9.49 42.99
CA PHE A 650 -1.30 -10.20 41.79
C PHE A 650 -0.23 -10.49 40.71
N SER A 651 0.92 -11.03 41.11
CA SER A 651 1.98 -11.47 40.18
C SER A 651 2.58 -12.84 40.51
N SER A 652 1.73 -13.87 40.61
CA SER A 652 2.18 -15.25 40.35
C SER A 652 1.12 -16.06 39.59
N ARG A 653 1.58 -17.06 38.82
CA ARG A 653 0.77 -18.04 38.05
C ARG A 653 0.05 -17.53 36.79
N VAL A 654 0.82 -17.18 35.75
CA VAL A 654 0.39 -17.49 34.36
C VAL A 654 1.02 -18.84 33.97
N PRO A 655 0.26 -19.96 33.91
CA PRO A 655 0.82 -21.25 33.56
C PRO A 655 1.09 -21.35 32.05
N VAL A 656 2.33 -21.65 31.66
CA VAL A 656 2.67 -21.96 30.27
C VAL A 656 2.12 -23.34 29.91
N ILE A 657 1.00 -23.38 29.19
CA ILE A 657 0.38 -24.63 28.72
C ILE A 657 1.26 -25.26 27.64
N ARG A 658 2.18 -26.13 28.05
CA ARG A 658 2.86 -27.08 27.15
C ARG A 658 1.96 -28.28 26.90
N ALA A 659 1.35 -28.34 25.73
CA ALA A 659 0.69 -29.54 25.25
C ALA A 659 1.74 -30.64 24.99
N VAL A 660 1.89 -31.58 25.93
CA VAL A 660 2.62 -32.84 25.72
C VAL A 660 1.57 -33.95 25.67
N GLY A 661 1.35 -34.50 24.47
CA GLY A 661 0.41 -35.59 24.28
C GLY A 661 1.00 -36.92 24.74
N ASN A 662 0.35 -37.56 25.71
CA ASN A 662 0.31 -39.02 25.82
C ASN A 662 -1.07 -39.44 26.36
N GLY A 663 -1.55 -40.61 25.92
CA GLY A 663 -2.98 -40.93 25.95
C GLY A 663 -3.51 -41.63 27.20
N ARG A 664 -4.83 -41.89 27.15
CA ARG A 664 -5.72 -42.41 28.22
C ARG A 664 -6.02 -41.32 29.26
N GLY A 665 -7.32 -41.07 29.48
CA GLY A 665 -7.80 -39.94 30.29
C GLY A 665 -8.52 -40.38 31.57
N ASN A 666 -8.91 -39.39 32.37
CA ASN A 666 -9.98 -39.49 33.36
C ASN A 666 -10.46 -38.07 33.74
N GLU A 667 -11.63 -37.98 34.36
CA GLU A 667 -12.15 -36.73 34.92
C GLU A 667 -11.37 -36.27 36.16
N ILE A 668 -11.34 -34.96 36.43
CA ILE A 668 -10.93 -34.39 37.72
C ILE A 668 -11.94 -33.31 38.12
N LYS A 669 -12.56 -33.47 39.30
CA LYS A 669 -13.42 -32.45 39.93
C LYS A 669 -12.57 -31.62 40.91
N PRO A 670 -12.80 -30.30 41.02
CA PRO A 670 -12.12 -29.47 42.00
C PRO A 670 -12.61 -29.78 43.42
N VAL A 671 -11.67 -29.94 44.36
CA VAL A 671 -11.95 -29.97 45.80
C VAL A 671 -11.70 -28.58 46.37
N PHE A 672 -12.69 -28.03 47.08
CA PHE A 672 -12.48 -26.85 47.93
C PHE A 672 -12.08 -27.33 49.33
N ASP A 673 -10.99 -26.78 49.87
CA ASP A 673 -10.70 -26.78 51.30
C ASP A 673 -10.88 -25.35 51.84
N ALA A 674 -11.29 -25.21 53.09
CA ALA A 674 -11.84 -23.98 53.65
C ALA A 674 -11.29 -23.68 55.05
N ARG A 675 -10.27 -22.80 55.13
CA ARG A 675 -9.78 -22.20 56.39
C ARG A 675 -8.93 -20.93 56.18
N THR A 676 -9.61 -19.80 55.96
CA THR A 676 -9.16 -18.49 56.47
C THR A 676 -10.39 -17.61 56.68
N ARG A 677 -10.42 -16.82 57.76
CA ARG A 677 -11.61 -16.12 58.25
C ARG A 677 -11.25 -14.67 58.56
N ALA A 678 -11.65 -13.75 57.69
CA ALA A 678 -11.49 -12.31 57.87
C ALA A 678 -12.86 -11.63 57.92
N TYR A 679 -13.02 -10.63 58.79
CA TYR A 679 -14.27 -9.88 58.96
C TYR A 679 -14.37 -8.71 57.98
N PRO A 680 -15.56 -8.38 57.47
CA PRO A 680 -15.77 -7.14 56.71
C PRO A 680 -15.81 -5.92 57.66
N PRO A 681 -15.14 -4.80 57.32
CA PRO A 681 -15.31 -3.55 58.05
C PRO A 681 -16.70 -2.95 57.75
N GLN A 682 -17.36 -2.44 58.78
CA GLN A 682 -18.64 -1.75 58.65
C GLN A 682 -18.48 -0.41 57.92
N ARG A 683 -19.47 -0.01 57.11
CA ARG A 683 -19.67 1.40 56.72
C ARG A 683 -20.88 1.96 57.47
N SER A 684 -20.63 2.96 58.30
CA SER A 684 -21.66 3.75 58.97
C SER A 684 -22.21 4.83 58.04
N ASN A 685 -23.53 5.05 58.11
CA ASN A 685 -24.13 6.32 57.66
C ASN A 685 -23.80 7.42 58.66
N PRO A 686 -23.70 8.67 58.16
CA PRO A 686 -24.31 9.80 58.83
C PRO A 686 -25.33 10.47 57.89
N GLY A 687 -26.61 10.38 58.24
CA GLY A 687 -27.66 11.19 57.63
C GLY A 687 -28.07 12.32 58.56
N TRP A 688 -28.43 13.48 58.01
CA TRP A 688 -29.11 14.57 58.72
C TRP A 688 -30.37 14.98 57.96
N VAL A 689 -31.40 15.41 58.69
CA VAL A 689 -32.76 15.63 58.21
C VAL A 689 -33.33 16.88 58.88
N ASN A 690 -34.35 17.50 58.26
CA ASN A 690 -35.04 18.74 58.65
C ASN A 690 -34.27 20.03 58.27
N ALA A 691 -34.93 21.17 58.02
CA ALA A 691 -36.34 21.50 58.28
C ALA A 691 -37.04 22.25 57.12
N THR A 692 -38.37 22.32 57.20
CA THR A 692 -39.28 23.09 56.33
C THR A 692 -39.35 24.58 56.71
N ARG A 693 -39.70 25.46 55.76
CA ARG A 693 -41.01 26.21 55.72
C ARG A 693 -40.96 27.60 55.03
N LEU A 694 -41.91 27.84 54.08
CA LEU A 694 -42.41 29.15 53.56
C LEU A 694 -41.41 30.03 52.74
N GLU A 695 -41.79 30.97 51.84
CA GLU A 695 -43.10 31.61 51.47
C GLU A 695 -43.45 31.54 49.94
N THR A 696 -44.61 32.12 49.58
CA THR A 696 -45.32 32.28 48.28
C THR A 696 -44.92 33.55 47.48
N PRO A 697 -45.53 34.01 46.35
CA PRO A 697 -46.70 33.55 45.54
C PRO A 697 -46.44 33.41 44.01
N GLY A 698 -47.39 33.07 43.12
CA GLY A 698 -48.79 32.58 43.24
C GLY A 698 -49.57 32.68 41.91
N VAL A 699 -50.83 32.21 41.89
CA VAL A 699 -51.98 32.47 40.95
C VAL A 699 -51.70 32.53 39.42
N GLY A 700 -52.42 31.80 38.55
CA GLY A 700 -53.56 30.87 38.74
C GLY A 700 -54.18 30.46 37.39
N ASP A 701 -55.21 29.60 37.45
CA ASP A 701 -56.34 29.40 36.51
C ASP A 701 -56.03 29.04 35.01
N ASP A 702 -56.83 28.26 34.25
CA ASP A 702 -58.16 27.68 34.50
C ASP A 702 -58.43 26.41 33.63
N GLU A 703 -59.66 25.89 33.70
CA GLU A 703 -60.36 24.91 32.85
C GLU A 703 -59.99 23.40 32.92
N ALA A 704 -61.04 22.61 33.17
CA ALA A 704 -61.08 21.16 32.95
C ALA A 704 -62.33 20.78 32.12
N GLY A 705 -62.15 19.98 31.06
CA GLY A 705 -63.22 19.50 30.17
C GLY A 705 -63.52 18.00 30.36
N ASN A 706 -64.81 17.62 30.37
CA ASN A 706 -65.27 16.30 30.82
C ASN A 706 -66.20 15.59 29.79
N SER A 707 -66.50 14.31 30.06
CA SER A 707 -67.55 13.44 29.49
C SER A 707 -67.19 12.56 28.28
N GLY A 708 -68.00 11.50 28.08
CA GLY A 708 -67.77 10.40 27.13
C GLY A 708 -69.05 9.61 26.83
N LYS A 709 -68.97 8.26 26.89
CA LYS A 709 -69.85 7.24 26.24
C LYS A 709 -69.36 6.89 24.82
N GLY A 710 -69.56 5.69 24.26
CA GLY A 710 -70.25 4.48 24.76
C GLY A 710 -69.76 3.21 24.03
N LYS A 711 -70.39 2.05 24.27
CA LYS A 711 -69.97 0.74 23.71
C LYS A 711 -70.91 0.22 22.60
N GLN A 712 -70.30 -0.66 21.78
CA GLN A 712 -70.85 -1.89 21.16
C GLN A 712 -71.56 -1.89 19.79
N GLN A 713 -70.91 -2.65 18.89
CA GLN A 713 -71.42 -3.73 18.01
C GLN A 713 -71.97 -3.48 16.58
N GLU A 714 -71.58 -4.45 15.75
CA GLU A 714 -72.27 -5.05 14.59
C GLU A 714 -72.14 -4.50 13.15
N GLU A 715 -72.48 -5.41 12.24
CA GLU A 715 -71.93 -5.69 10.90
C GLU A 715 -72.26 -4.69 9.79
N LEU A 716 -71.52 -4.78 8.67
CA LEU A 716 -71.90 -4.22 7.36
C LEU A 716 -71.85 -5.29 6.24
N PRO A 717 -72.92 -5.47 5.42
CA PRO A 717 -73.04 -6.60 4.50
C PRO A 717 -72.88 -6.30 2.99
N ARG A 718 -72.36 -7.33 2.28
CA ARG A 718 -72.73 -7.82 0.91
C ARG A 718 -72.37 -7.06 -0.40
N VAL A 719 -71.46 -7.69 -1.17
CA VAL A 719 -71.57 -8.28 -2.56
C VAL A 719 -72.91 -8.14 -3.34
N PRO A 720 -72.98 -8.27 -4.71
CA PRO A 720 -72.17 -9.19 -5.55
C PRO A 720 -71.81 -8.83 -7.04
N THR A 721 -71.07 -9.77 -7.64
CA THR A 721 -70.94 -10.15 -9.09
C THR A 721 -70.19 -9.26 -10.11
N GLY A 722 -69.29 -9.84 -10.95
CA GLY A 722 -68.75 -11.21 -10.91
C GLY A 722 -67.91 -11.70 -12.10
N SER A 723 -67.23 -12.85 -11.89
CA SER A 723 -66.58 -13.77 -12.87
C SER A 723 -65.37 -13.22 -13.68
N THR A 724 -64.28 -13.97 -13.93
CA THR A 724 -64.10 -15.45 -14.02
C THR A 724 -62.67 -15.92 -13.64
N VAL A 725 -62.54 -16.87 -12.69
CA VAL A 725 -61.52 -17.96 -12.52
C VAL A 725 -59.99 -17.60 -12.59
N MET A 726 -59.11 -17.73 -11.56
CA MET A 726 -58.74 -18.83 -10.60
C MET A 726 -57.96 -20.00 -11.26
N ALA A 727 -57.05 -20.80 -10.67
CA ALA A 727 -56.21 -20.88 -9.45
C ALA A 727 -55.17 -22.04 -9.74
N PRO A 728 -54.45 -22.74 -8.81
CA PRO A 728 -54.03 -22.53 -7.41
C PRO A 728 -52.46 -22.50 -7.24
N SER A 729 -51.81 -21.95 -6.20
CA SER A 729 -51.65 -22.37 -4.77
C SER A 729 -50.76 -23.63 -4.54
N SER A 730 -49.99 -23.84 -3.46
CA SER A 730 -49.71 -23.06 -2.23
C SER A 730 -48.50 -23.58 -1.39
N ARG A 731 -48.04 -22.77 -0.43
CA ARG A 731 -47.08 -23.02 0.68
C ARG A 731 -47.03 -24.44 1.31
N ALA A 732 -45.85 -24.83 1.85
CA ALA A 732 -45.67 -25.28 3.25
C ALA A 732 -44.17 -25.36 3.68
N THR A 733 -43.91 -25.46 5.00
CA THR A 733 -42.58 -25.63 5.63
C THR A 733 -42.58 -26.83 6.59
N ALA A 734 -41.45 -27.57 6.71
CA ALA A 734 -40.99 -28.32 7.91
C ALA A 734 -39.74 -29.17 7.61
N ALA A 735 -39.09 -29.74 8.63
CA ALA A 735 -37.87 -30.55 8.52
C ALA A 735 -37.98 -31.90 9.26
N TYR A 736 -37.18 -32.92 8.88
CA TYR A 736 -36.81 -34.01 9.79
C TYR A 736 -35.47 -34.71 9.46
N ARG A 737 -35.16 -35.76 10.25
CA ARG A 737 -33.86 -36.43 10.42
C ARG A 737 -33.54 -37.49 9.34
N GLY A 738 -32.26 -37.84 9.20
CA GLY A 738 -31.79 -39.02 8.46
C GLY A 738 -31.39 -40.21 9.35
N PRO A 739 -31.01 -41.33 8.72
CA PRO A 739 -29.80 -42.12 9.06
C PRO A 739 -28.90 -42.30 7.81
N GLY A 740 -27.73 -42.96 7.80
CA GLY A 740 -26.91 -43.53 8.87
C GLY A 740 -26.07 -44.73 8.37
N LEU A 741 -24.77 -44.75 8.65
CA LEU A 741 -23.82 -45.90 8.62
C LEU A 741 -23.81 -46.87 7.40
N LEU A 742 -22.70 -46.92 6.64
CA LEU A 742 -21.74 -48.07 6.63
C LEU A 742 -20.62 -48.00 5.54
N LYS A 743 -19.38 -48.21 6.00
CA LYS A 743 -18.18 -48.89 5.43
C LYS A 743 -17.86 -48.94 3.91
N SER A 744 -16.54 -49.02 3.65
CA SER A 744 -15.83 -49.68 2.52
C SER A 744 -16.00 -49.12 1.10
N SER A 745 -15.07 -49.32 0.14
CA SER A 745 -13.60 -49.49 0.16
C SER A 745 -13.09 -49.66 -1.29
N LEU A 746 -11.79 -49.42 -1.52
CA LEU A 746 -10.96 -49.97 -2.63
C LEU A 746 -11.21 -49.54 -4.11
N LYS A 747 -10.12 -48.97 -4.67
CA LYS A 747 -9.51 -49.24 -5.99
C LYS A 747 -10.26 -49.03 -7.33
N ARG A 748 -9.70 -48.10 -8.10
CA ARG A 748 -9.09 -48.27 -9.45
C ARG A 748 -9.45 -49.54 -10.26
N THR A 749 -9.99 -49.33 -11.48
CA THR A 749 -9.53 -49.77 -12.84
C THR A 749 -10.67 -49.44 -13.82
N SER A 750 -10.56 -48.53 -14.80
CA SER A 750 -9.77 -48.50 -16.06
C SER A 750 -10.42 -49.25 -17.24
N SER A 751 -9.98 -48.94 -18.47
CA SER A 751 -10.27 -49.62 -19.76
C SER A 751 -11.72 -49.64 -20.29
N SER A 752 -12.02 -48.63 -21.13
CA SER A 752 -12.39 -48.77 -22.57
C SER A 752 -13.04 -50.07 -23.09
N GLY A 753 -14.10 -49.94 -23.91
CA GLY A 753 -14.52 -50.98 -24.86
C GLY A 753 -15.84 -50.66 -25.57
N SER A 754 -15.83 -50.73 -26.90
CA SER A 754 -16.98 -50.69 -27.82
C SER A 754 -17.82 -52.01 -27.74
N ASP A 755 -19.01 -52.20 -28.35
CA ASP A 755 -19.35 -51.92 -29.75
C ASP A 755 -20.85 -51.99 -30.14
N SER A 756 -21.19 -51.30 -31.25
CA SER A 756 -22.17 -51.67 -32.31
C SER A 756 -23.72 -51.68 -32.12
N ALA A 757 -24.40 -51.33 -33.25
CA ALA A 757 -25.73 -51.79 -33.74
C ALA A 757 -27.05 -51.36 -33.03
N SER A 758 -28.19 -51.08 -33.70
CA SER A 758 -28.51 -50.89 -35.15
C SER A 758 -29.92 -50.28 -35.42
N SER A 759 -30.27 -50.08 -36.71
CA SER A 759 -31.63 -50.03 -37.34
C SER A 759 -32.39 -48.69 -37.64
N SER A 760 -32.10 -48.13 -38.82
CA SER A 760 -33.01 -47.83 -39.96
C SER A 760 -34.36 -47.08 -39.84
N SER A 761 -34.52 -46.03 -40.68
CA SER A 761 -35.53 -45.95 -41.80
C SER A 761 -35.27 -44.70 -42.70
N ALA A 762 -35.84 -44.62 -43.92
CA ALA A 762 -35.48 -43.59 -44.92
C ALA A 762 -36.52 -43.42 -46.07
N LEU A 763 -36.47 -42.27 -46.80
CA LEU A 763 -36.95 -41.97 -48.19
C LEU A 763 -36.84 -40.44 -48.47
N GLY A 764 -36.51 -39.87 -49.65
CA GLY A 764 -35.94 -40.41 -50.91
C GLY A 764 -35.85 -39.38 -52.07
N SER A 765 -34.91 -39.58 -53.03
CA SER A 765 -34.76 -38.91 -54.37
C SER A 765 -34.37 -37.40 -54.42
N SER A 766 -33.71 -36.81 -55.45
CA SER A 766 -33.21 -37.25 -56.78
C SER A 766 -31.96 -36.42 -57.24
N ALA A 767 -31.29 -36.75 -58.36
CA ALA A 767 -30.07 -36.07 -58.87
C ALA A 767 -29.92 -36.12 -60.43
N PRO A 768 -29.02 -35.32 -61.07
CA PRO A 768 -28.05 -35.96 -62.01
C PRO A 768 -26.66 -35.30 -62.27
N LYS A 769 -25.62 -36.15 -62.33
CA LYS A 769 -24.48 -36.19 -63.30
C LYS A 769 -23.25 -35.23 -63.22
N ARG A 770 -22.21 -35.62 -63.98
CA ARG A 770 -20.75 -35.30 -64.07
C ARG A 770 -20.34 -35.30 -65.57
N PRO A 771 -19.09 -34.99 -66.06
CA PRO A 771 -17.73 -35.35 -65.56
C PRO A 771 -16.63 -34.27 -65.89
N ARG A 772 -15.31 -34.44 -66.14
CA ARG A 772 -14.25 -35.51 -66.05
C ARG A 772 -12.82 -34.87 -66.11
N VAL A 773 -11.76 -35.64 -65.80
CA VAL A 773 -10.34 -35.61 -66.31
C VAL A 773 -9.42 -34.44 -65.89
N ASP A 774 -8.15 -34.62 -65.48
CA ASP A 774 -7.35 -35.60 -64.66
C ASP A 774 -6.01 -34.82 -64.32
N TYR A 775 -4.72 -35.22 -64.27
CA TYR A 775 -3.92 -36.46 -64.40
C TYR A 775 -2.44 -36.22 -63.90
N SER A 776 -1.88 -37.04 -62.96
CA SER A 776 -0.41 -37.22 -62.64
C SER A 776 0.45 -36.00 -62.20
N SER A 777 1.67 -36.08 -61.61
CA SER A 777 2.46 -37.07 -60.79
C SER A 777 3.72 -36.32 -60.26
N GLY A 778 4.53 -36.73 -59.27
CA GLY A 778 4.62 -37.94 -58.43
C GLY A 778 5.75 -37.76 -57.39
N ALA A 779 6.10 -38.79 -56.60
CA ALA A 779 7.09 -38.68 -55.50
C ALA A 779 8.17 -39.78 -55.52
N ILE A 780 9.40 -39.42 -55.12
CA ILE A 780 10.60 -40.22 -54.76
C ILE A 780 11.66 -39.21 -54.22
N GLY A 781 12.55 -39.49 -53.26
CA GLY A 781 12.70 -40.66 -52.38
C GLY A 781 13.98 -40.59 -51.50
N ALA A 782 13.92 -41.25 -50.34
CA ALA A 782 15.00 -41.82 -49.49
C ALA A 782 16.48 -41.31 -49.50
N ARG A 783 16.97 -41.02 -48.27
CA ARG A 783 18.21 -41.53 -47.60
C ARG A 783 19.63 -40.93 -47.82
N HIS A 784 20.30 -40.76 -46.66
CA HIS A 784 21.73 -40.99 -46.32
C HIS A 784 22.87 -39.96 -46.55
N SER A 785 23.82 -40.04 -45.59
CA SER A 785 25.29 -39.79 -45.63
C SER A 785 25.87 -38.40 -45.93
N ALA A 786 26.29 -37.73 -44.85
CA ALA A 786 27.68 -37.44 -44.46
C ALA A 786 28.77 -37.03 -45.50
N GLY A 787 29.59 -36.05 -45.10
CA GLY A 787 30.77 -35.55 -45.82
C GLY A 787 30.49 -34.21 -46.53
N GLY A 788 31.38 -33.21 -46.55
CA GLY A 788 32.73 -33.12 -46.00
C GLY A 788 33.79 -32.92 -47.09
N GLY A 789 33.98 -31.68 -47.56
CA GLY A 789 34.94 -31.36 -48.63
C GLY A 789 35.22 -29.85 -48.71
N ARG A 790 36.41 -29.48 -49.21
CA ARG A 790 36.93 -28.11 -49.30
C ARG A 790 37.05 -27.62 -50.74
N SER A 791 37.25 -26.31 -50.88
CA SER A 791 37.65 -25.56 -52.09
C SER A 791 36.57 -25.38 -53.16
N GLY A 792 36.59 -24.29 -53.95
CA GLY A 792 37.43 -23.10 -53.82
C GLY A 792 37.66 -22.41 -55.15
N PHE A 793 37.31 -21.12 -55.26
CA PHE A 793 37.51 -20.34 -56.48
C PHE A 793 38.03 -18.93 -56.16
N LYS A 794 38.77 -18.33 -57.09
CA LYS A 794 39.49 -17.06 -56.88
C LYS A 794 38.77 -15.84 -57.46
N VAL A 795 38.90 -14.74 -56.72
CA VAL A 795 38.94 -13.33 -57.16
C VAL A 795 39.64 -13.12 -58.53
N PRO A 796 39.33 -12.05 -59.29
CA PRO A 796 39.21 -10.67 -58.77
C PRO A 796 38.18 -9.71 -59.41
N PHE A 797 37.94 -8.58 -58.73
CA PHE A 797 38.18 -7.24 -59.30
C PHE A 797 38.51 -6.22 -58.19
N LYS A 798 38.92 -5.00 -58.58
CA LYS A 798 39.63 -4.02 -57.72
C LYS A 798 38.72 -2.99 -57.03
N ALA A 799 39.18 -2.46 -55.91
CA ALA A 799 38.70 -1.21 -55.32
C ALA A 799 39.43 0.02 -55.87
N PRO A 800 38.84 1.24 -55.81
CA PRO A 800 39.55 2.51 -55.86
C PRO A 800 39.76 3.11 -54.45
N GLY A 801 40.90 3.77 -54.23
CA GLY A 801 41.19 4.60 -53.05
C GLY A 801 41.00 6.11 -53.30
N PRO A 802 41.13 6.98 -52.27
CA PRO A 802 40.67 8.37 -52.32
C PRO A 802 41.78 9.44 -52.53
N ALA A 803 41.41 10.57 -53.16
CA ALA A 803 42.12 11.87 -53.21
C ALA A 803 41.34 12.86 -54.13
N PRO A 804 41.58 14.20 -54.15
CA PRO A 804 42.12 15.09 -53.09
C PRO A 804 41.38 16.45 -52.91
N VAL A 805 41.54 17.06 -51.71
CA VAL A 805 41.84 18.48 -51.40
C VAL A 805 41.10 19.63 -52.14
N LYS A 806 40.46 20.54 -51.36
CA LYS A 806 40.80 21.99 -51.35
C LYS A 806 40.20 22.77 -50.16
N GLU A 807 41.03 23.62 -49.55
CA GLU A 807 40.67 24.63 -48.55
C GLU A 807 40.58 26.02 -49.20
N ARG A 808 39.80 26.95 -48.61
CA ARG A 808 40.16 28.38 -48.48
C ARG A 808 39.22 29.12 -47.52
N GLU A 809 39.72 30.22 -46.97
CA GLU A 809 39.13 30.99 -45.87
C GLU A 809 38.52 32.34 -46.32
N MET A 810 38.00 33.07 -45.31
CA MET A 810 37.76 34.52 -45.22
C MET A 810 36.39 35.09 -45.62
N THR A 811 35.76 35.66 -44.57
CA THR A 811 34.65 36.62 -44.48
C THR A 811 35.01 37.99 -45.12
N PRO A 812 34.06 38.93 -45.34
CA PRO A 812 33.67 39.91 -44.29
C PRO A 812 32.25 40.58 -44.42
N VAL A 813 31.94 41.50 -43.47
CA VAL A 813 30.84 42.53 -43.46
C VAL A 813 29.41 41.96 -43.36
N ILE A 814 28.67 42.02 -42.23
CA ILE A 814 28.21 43.13 -41.35
C ILE A 814 27.04 43.94 -41.95
N GLU A 815 25.85 43.82 -41.37
CA GLU A 815 25.00 44.94 -40.91
C GLU A 815 23.75 44.38 -40.19
N ILE A 816 23.58 44.76 -38.92
CA ILE A 816 22.35 44.70 -38.13
C ILE A 816 22.32 46.04 -37.39
N GLU A 817 21.18 46.72 -37.42
CA GLU A 817 20.89 47.87 -36.54
C GLU A 817 19.86 47.41 -35.50
N ASP A 818 20.04 47.87 -34.27
CA ASP A 818 19.26 47.50 -33.09
C ASP A 818 18.07 48.45 -32.85
N ASP A 819 17.14 48.09 -31.95
CA ASP A 819 16.98 48.77 -30.65
C ASP A 819 15.66 48.42 -29.92
N ASP A 820 15.74 48.49 -28.58
CA ASP A 820 14.69 48.74 -27.57
C ASP A 820 13.52 47.72 -27.34
N ASP A 821 13.14 47.35 -26.10
CA ASP A 821 13.60 47.83 -24.79
C ASP A 821 13.37 46.86 -23.59
N GLU A 822 14.08 47.18 -22.48
CA GLU A 822 13.91 46.86 -21.05
C GLU A 822 14.14 45.40 -20.50
N PRO A 823 14.61 45.24 -19.24
CA PRO A 823 15.45 44.10 -18.86
C PRO A 823 14.92 43.19 -17.72
N VAL A 824 15.61 42.06 -17.51
CA VAL A 824 15.50 41.23 -16.29
C VAL A 824 16.83 41.22 -15.53
N VAL A 825 16.80 41.65 -14.27
CA VAL A 825 17.98 41.67 -13.39
C VAL A 825 18.37 40.24 -12.97
N VAL A 826 19.65 39.90 -13.16
CA VAL A 826 20.26 38.66 -12.64
C VAL A 826 21.55 39.03 -11.92
N GLU A 827 21.51 39.11 -10.59
CA GLU A 827 22.71 39.33 -9.78
C GLU A 827 23.66 38.13 -9.88
N ARG A 828 24.92 38.39 -10.18
CA ARG A 828 26.00 37.40 -10.10
C ARG A 828 26.60 37.44 -8.70
N TYR A 829 26.78 36.28 -8.08
CA TYR A 829 27.50 36.16 -6.82
C TYR A 829 28.96 35.82 -7.10
N GLU A 830 29.87 36.76 -6.84
CA GLU A 830 31.32 36.50 -6.85
C GLU A 830 31.79 36.01 -5.46
N PRO A 831 32.88 35.21 -5.37
CA PRO A 831 33.33 34.63 -4.11
C PRO A 831 34.26 35.57 -3.32
N GLU A 832 33.90 35.87 -2.08
CA GLU A 832 34.78 36.52 -1.09
C GLU A 832 35.33 35.52 -0.04
N PRO A 833 36.40 35.87 0.71
CA PRO A 833 37.44 34.91 1.08
C PRO A 833 37.21 34.14 2.41
N GLU A 834 38.03 33.10 2.58
CA GLU A 834 38.09 32.28 3.79
C GLU A 834 38.56 33.09 5.02
N LEU A 835 37.88 32.90 6.16
CA LEU A 835 38.24 33.48 7.46
C LEU A 835 38.27 32.37 8.52
N GLU A 836 39.41 32.21 9.20
CA GLU A 836 39.57 31.24 10.29
C GLU A 836 38.79 31.66 11.55
N PRO A 837 38.08 30.73 12.23
CA PRO A 837 37.44 31.01 13.50
C PRO A 837 38.46 30.95 14.66
N ALA A 838 38.90 32.11 15.14
CA ALA A 838 39.70 32.21 16.36
C ALA A 838 38.92 31.75 17.61
N ALA A 839 39.60 31.13 18.57
CA ALA A 839 38.99 30.59 19.78
C ALA A 839 38.74 31.67 20.86
N PRO A 840 37.51 31.82 21.39
CA PRO A 840 37.25 32.66 22.55
C PRO A 840 37.61 31.95 23.86
N SER A 841 38.31 32.65 24.75
CA SER A 841 38.64 32.17 26.09
C SER A 841 37.47 32.30 27.06
N LEU A 842 37.35 31.35 28.00
CA LEU A 842 36.41 31.44 29.12
C LEU A 842 37.03 32.26 30.27
N PRO A 843 36.27 33.16 30.93
CA PRO A 843 36.75 33.85 32.13
C PRO A 843 36.89 32.90 33.32
N LEU A 844 37.87 33.15 34.19
CA LEU A 844 37.83 32.66 35.56
C LEU A 844 36.81 33.48 36.38
N PHE A 845 36.13 32.83 37.31
CA PHE A 845 35.51 33.47 38.46
C PHE A 845 35.81 32.66 39.72
N GLU A 846 36.20 33.35 40.79
CA GLU A 846 36.49 32.76 42.10
C GLU A 846 35.19 32.56 42.91
N PRO A 847 35.17 31.63 43.89
CA PRO A 847 33.96 31.33 44.66
C PRO A 847 33.65 32.42 45.69
N LEU A 848 32.35 32.65 45.93
CA LEU A 848 31.86 33.43 47.07
C LEU A 848 30.94 32.57 47.95
N SER A 849 31.04 32.89 49.25
CA SER A 849 30.48 32.25 50.45
C SER A 849 29.11 31.57 50.34
N GLU A 850 29.00 30.45 51.07
CA GLU A 850 27.78 29.75 51.45
C GLU A 850 26.82 30.63 52.29
N SER A 851 25.54 30.26 52.28
CA SER A 851 24.56 30.60 53.33
C SER A 851 23.68 29.38 53.55
N ASP A 852 23.71 28.81 54.76
CA ASP A 852 23.04 27.55 55.11
C ASP A 852 21.51 27.62 55.04
N ASP A 853 20.88 26.57 54.51
CA ASP A 853 19.65 25.92 55.02
C ASP A 853 19.12 24.90 53.98
N ASP A 854 19.73 23.69 53.88
CA ASP A 854 19.09 22.54 53.19
C ASP A 854 19.72 21.18 53.59
N ASP A 855 18.88 20.20 53.95
CA ASP A 855 19.29 18.90 54.53
C ASP A 855 19.47 17.81 53.43
N GLU A 856 20.29 18.07 52.39
CA GLU A 856 20.44 17.19 51.22
C GLU A 856 21.48 16.05 51.37
N LEU A 857 21.01 14.81 51.20
CA LEU A 857 21.72 13.61 50.73
C LEU A 857 23.27 13.59 50.78
N THR A 858 23.82 13.13 51.91
CA THR A 858 25.26 12.86 52.12
C THR A 858 25.82 11.69 51.27
N LEU A 859 25.99 11.92 49.96
CA LEU A 859 26.72 11.04 49.04
C LEU A 859 28.22 11.38 49.00
N THR A 860 28.96 10.90 50.01
CA THR A 860 30.39 11.18 50.19
C THR A 860 31.27 10.88 48.96
N LEU A 861 32.30 11.71 48.77
CA LEU A 861 33.30 11.57 47.71
C LEU A 861 34.21 10.36 47.96
N GLY A 862 33.77 9.19 47.47
CA GLY A 862 34.60 8.00 47.37
C GLY A 862 35.75 8.14 46.36
N PRO A 863 36.73 7.20 46.36
CA PRO A 863 37.94 7.28 45.56
C PRO A 863 37.68 7.42 44.05
N ALA A 864 38.65 8.01 43.35
CA ALA A 864 38.59 8.27 41.92
C ALA A 864 38.30 6.99 41.13
N LEU A 865 37.23 7.02 40.33
CA LEU A 865 36.90 5.96 39.39
C LEU A 865 37.87 5.99 38.20
N PRO A 866 38.23 4.84 37.61
CA PRO A 866 38.88 4.81 36.31
C PRO A 866 38.05 5.56 35.25
N PRO A 867 38.71 6.18 34.26
CA PRO A 867 38.03 6.75 33.09
C PRO A 867 37.30 5.66 32.31
N THR A 868 36.28 6.04 31.54
CA THR A 868 35.46 5.13 30.75
C THR A 868 34.99 5.80 29.47
N THR A 869 34.83 5.03 28.39
CA THR A 869 34.26 5.49 27.12
C THR A 869 32.72 5.42 27.09
N VAL A 870 32.10 4.93 28.17
CA VAL A 870 30.65 4.69 28.25
C VAL A 870 29.93 5.93 28.77
N GLU A 871 29.40 6.72 27.83
CA GLU A 871 28.54 7.86 28.13
C GLU A 871 27.10 7.44 28.50
N LEU A 872 26.36 8.36 29.12
CA LEU A 872 24.92 8.20 29.36
C LEU A 872 24.13 8.71 28.16
N ASP A 873 23.18 7.90 27.68
CA ASP A 873 22.34 8.30 26.55
C ASP A 873 21.46 9.50 26.90
N ALA A 874 21.70 10.62 26.21
CA ALA A 874 21.04 11.90 26.41
C ALA A 874 19.66 11.97 25.74
N ALA A 875 19.36 11.11 24.75
CA ALA A 875 18.17 11.25 23.89
C ALA A 875 16.83 10.91 24.57
N PHE A 876 16.85 10.39 25.81
CA PHE A 876 15.70 9.68 26.39
C PHE A 876 14.90 10.42 27.47
N SER A 877 15.32 11.57 28.00
CA SER A 877 14.51 12.29 28.99
C SER A 877 14.89 13.77 29.19
N ASN A 878 13.90 14.66 29.04
CA ASN A 878 13.93 16.03 29.57
C ASN A 878 13.30 16.13 30.99
N LYS A 879 12.96 14.99 31.64
CA LYS A 879 12.20 14.96 32.90
C LYS A 879 13.03 14.75 34.16
N ILE A 880 14.29 14.35 34.02
CA ILE A 880 15.23 14.10 35.13
C ILE A 880 16.54 14.81 34.77
N PRO A 881 17.09 15.70 35.60
CA PRO A 881 18.29 16.46 35.27
C PRO A 881 19.49 15.57 34.93
N GLY A 882 20.23 15.93 33.88
CA GLY A 882 21.43 15.19 33.44
C GLY A 882 22.50 15.09 34.53
N SER A 883 22.61 16.10 35.39
CA SER A 883 23.46 16.11 36.59
C SER A 883 23.11 14.99 37.58
N VAL A 884 21.82 14.77 37.82
CA VAL A 884 21.29 13.74 38.74
C VAL A 884 21.48 12.34 38.17
N ARG A 885 21.30 12.17 36.85
CA ARG A 885 21.64 10.93 36.15
C ARG A 885 23.14 10.62 36.24
N SER A 886 24.00 11.60 36.00
CA SER A 886 25.46 11.45 36.11
C SER A 886 25.94 11.18 37.56
N ARG A 887 25.34 11.82 38.58
CA ARG A 887 25.55 11.50 40.01
C ARG A 887 25.20 10.03 40.30
N THR A 888 24.09 9.55 39.73
CA THR A 888 23.57 8.17 39.93
C THR A 888 24.43 7.12 39.23
N PHE A 889 24.74 7.30 37.95
CA PHE A 889 25.62 6.42 37.18
C PHE A 889 27.01 6.28 37.82
N SER A 890 27.60 7.39 38.27
CA SER A 890 28.87 7.37 39.00
C SER A 890 28.78 6.57 40.29
N SER A 891 27.67 6.68 41.02
CA SER A 891 27.43 5.95 42.28
C SER A 891 27.22 4.45 42.07
N LEU A 892 26.50 4.05 41.00
CA LEU A 892 26.40 2.66 40.54
C LEU A 892 27.77 2.10 40.12
N ARG A 893 28.57 2.90 39.39
CA ARG A 893 29.92 2.51 38.97
C ARG A 893 30.84 2.27 40.17
N ARG A 894 30.81 3.12 41.21
CA ARG A 894 31.52 2.87 42.50
C ARG A 894 31.03 1.60 43.19
N ALA A 895 29.71 1.41 43.31
CA ALA A 895 29.13 0.24 43.98
C ALA A 895 29.58 -1.07 43.33
N LEU A 896 29.42 -1.19 42.00
CA LEU A 896 29.87 -2.37 41.24
C LEU A 896 31.40 -2.55 41.31
N HIS A 897 32.18 -1.48 41.18
CA HIS A 897 33.66 -1.56 41.26
C HIS A 897 34.16 -2.00 42.65
N SER A 898 33.40 -1.73 43.72
CA SER A 898 33.69 -2.28 45.06
C SER A 898 33.26 -3.74 45.23
N ALA A 899 32.20 -4.17 44.54
CA ALA A 899 31.65 -5.52 44.67
C ALA A 899 32.39 -6.54 43.80
N VAL A 900 32.61 -6.24 42.51
CA VAL A 900 33.14 -7.15 41.47
C VAL A 900 34.44 -7.88 41.86
N PRO A 901 35.44 -7.28 42.53
CA PRO A 901 36.64 -8.01 42.98
C PRO A 901 36.34 -9.16 43.96
N SER A 902 35.21 -9.10 44.68
CA SER A 902 34.75 -10.16 45.60
C SER A 902 33.93 -11.26 44.90
N ILE A 903 33.74 -11.18 43.58
CA ILE A 903 32.82 -12.05 42.81
C ILE A 903 33.63 -13.08 41.99
N PRO A 904 33.66 -14.38 42.37
CA PRO A 904 34.57 -15.35 41.75
C PRO A 904 34.42 -15.52 40.24
N TRP A 905 33.22 -15.30 39.70
CA TRP A 905 32.90 -15.42 38.27
C TRP A 905 32.96 -14.09 37.50
N ALA A 906 33.09 -12.94 38.20
CA ALA A 906 33.23 -11.61 37.59
C ALA A 906 34.61 -10.97 37.84
N ALA A 907 35.46 -11.57 38.68
CA ALA A 907 36.82 -11.11 38.95
C ALA A 907 37.67 -10.92 37.68
N SER A 908 37.34 -11.60 36.57
CA SER A 908 37.98 -11.39 35.26
C SER A 908 37.72 -10.01 34.63
N ILE A 909 36.65 -9.31 35.02
CA ILE A 909 36.35 -7.93 34.58
C ILE A 909 36.64 -6.89 35.68
N ALA A 910 37.28 -7.27 36.79
CA ALA A 910 37.60 -6.35 37.90
C ALA A 910 38.58 -5.23 37.54
N GLN A 911 39.22 -5.32 36.36
CA GLN A 911 40.11 -4.29 35.78
C GLN A 911 39.54 -3.67 34.49
N ASP A 912 38.39 -4.13 33.98
CA ASP A 912 37.72 -3.52 32.81
C ASP A 912 36.71 -2.46 33.30
N ALA A 913 37.16 -1.21 33.28
CA ALA A 913 36.36 -0.04 33.63
C ALA A 913 35.11 0.11 32.74
N ASP A 914 35.22 -0.19 31.44
CA ASP A 914 34.11 -0.08 30.50
C ASP A 914 33.11 -1.24 30.66
N ALA A 915 33.55 -2.43 31.07
CA ALA A 915 32.63 -3.52 31.45
C ALA A 915 31.77 -3.13 32.66
N ILE A 916 32.40 -2.60 33.70
CA ILE A 916 31.72 -2.14 34.91
C ILE A 916 30.82 -0.93 34.59
N ALA A 917 31.24 -0.03 33.70
CA ALA A 917 30.43 1.09 33.22
C ALA A 917 29.22 0.63 32.38
N ARG A 918 29.38 -0.34 31.47
CA ARG A 918 28.26 -0.95 30.70
C ARG A 918 27.21 -1.57 31.64
N ALA A 919 27.64 -2.24 32.72
CA ALA A 919 26.74 -2.76 33.74
C ALA A 919 26.04 -1.62 34.53
N ALA A 920 26.77 -0.58 34.95
CA ALA A 920 26.20 0.59 35.64
C ALA A 920 25.19 1.36 34.77
N SER A 921 25.47 1.53 33.47
CA SER A 921 24.58 2.17 32.50
C SER A 921 23.28 1.36 32.30
N THR A 922 23.39 0.02 32.25
CA THR A 922 22.22 -0.88 32.19
C THR A 922 21.31 -0.72 33.42
N LEU A 923 21.89 -0.53 34.61
CA LEU A 923 21.13 -0.29 35.84
C LEU A 923 20.54 1.14 35.91
N GLU A 924 21.27 2.17 35.47
CA GLU A 924 20.77 3.55 35.36
C GLU A 924 19.54 3.63 34.45
N PHE A 925 19.61 2.99 33.27
CA PHE A 925 18.50 2.92 32.34
C PHE A 925 17.28 2.19 32.92
N GLY A 926 17.50 1.16 33.74
CA GLY A 926 16.44 0.47 34.49
C GLY A 926 15.76 1.38 35.52
N ILE A 927 16.55 2.15 36.27
CA ILE A 927 16.03 3.15 37.22
C ILE A 927 15.21 4.20 36.46
N LEU A 928 15.77 4.77 35.38
CA LEU A 928 15.14 5.81 34.57
C LEU A 928 13.80 5.34 33.96
N SER A 929 13.78 4.14 33.38
CA SER A 929 12.60 3.56 32.73
C SER A 929 11.44 3.27 33.70
N LEU A 930 11.72 3.17 35.00
CA LEU A 930 10.77 2.83 36.06
C LEU A 930 10.49 4.00 37.02
N SER A 931 10.74 5.24 36.56
CA SER A 931 10.63 6.46 37.38
C SER A 931 9.91 7.58 36.62
N ALA A 932 8.82 8.09 37.19
CA ALA A 932 8.00 9.14 36.58
C ALA A 932 8.31 10.56 37.11
N SER A 933 9.01 10.66 38.23
CA SER A 933 9.44 11.89 38.90
C SER A 933 10.86 11.76 39.44
N GLU A 934 11.47 12.88 39.82
CA GLU A 934 12.83 12.94 40.36
C GLU A 934 12.97 12.26 41.73
N ASP A 935 11.96 12.37 42.60
CA ASP A 935 11.92 11.65 43.89
C ASP A 935 11.85 10.14 43.69
N GLY A 936 11.02 9.69 42.74
CA GLY A 936 10.90 8.28 42.38
C GLY A 936 12.20 7.72 41.82
N TYR A 937 12.86 8.50 40.96
CA TYR A 937 14.19 8.20 40.42
C TYR A 937 15.23 8.10 41.53
N SER A 938 15.34 9.11 42.39
CA SER A 938 16.31 9.18 43.49
C SER A 938 16.08 8.08 44.55
N SER A 939 14.83 7.77 44.87
CA SER A 939 14.46 6.68 45.79
C SER A 939 14.84 5.30 45.22
N ARG A 940 14.53 5.05 43.94
CA ARG A 940 14.90 3.81 43.24
C ARG A 940 16.42 3.71 43.05
N ALA A 941 17.10 4.80 42.74
CA ALA A 941 18.55 4.89 42.62
C ALA A 941 19.27 4.47 43.91
N ARG A 942 18.84 4.99 45.07
CA ARG A 942 19.39 4.60 46.38
C ARG A 942 19.29 3.08 46.61
N ARG A 943 18.14 2.48 46.32
CA ARG A 943 17.91 1.03 46.45
C ARG A 943 18.82 0.21 45.53
N VAL A 944 18.90 0.54 44.24
CA VAL A 944 19.71 -0.21 43.27
C VAL A 944 21.22 -0.03 43.49
N VAL A 945 21.68 1.15 43.94
CA VAL A 945 23.07 1.36 44.38
C VAL A 945 23.41 0.47 45.57
N GLU A 946 22.51 0.33 46.55
CA GLU A 946 22.71 -0.54 47.70
C GLU A 946 22.63 -2.04 47.33
N GLY A 947 21.75 -2.43 46.42
CA GLY A 947 21.74 -3.76 45.79
C GLY A 947 23.06 -4.08 45.09
N ALA A 948 23.62 -3.13 44.33
CA ALA A 948 24.92 -3.28 43.68
C ALA A 948 26.08 -3.44 44.66
N ARG A 949 26.03 -2.85 45.86
CA ARG A 949 27.01 -3.12 46.94
C ARG A 949 26.84 -4.52 47.55
N LYS A 950 25.59 -5.00 47.66
CA LYS A 950 25.22 -6.33 48.19
C LYS A 950 25.49 -7.47 47.21
N ALA A 951 25.69 -7.18 45.92
CA ALA A 951 26.00 -8.16 44.87
C ALA A 951 27.26 -9.02 45.10
N LYS A 952 28.09 -8.71 46.11
CA LYS A 952 29.21 -9.54 46.58
C LYS A 952 28.82 -10.72 47.49
N ASP A 953 27.60 -10.73 48.04
CA ASP A 953 27.12 -11.84 48.86
C ASP A 953 26.74 -13.05 47.99
N LYS A 954 27.08 -14.26 48.44
CA LYS A 954 26.71 -15.51 47.75
C LYS A 954 25.19 -15.68 47.63
N ARG A 955 24.40 -15.10 48.54
CA ARG A 955 22.92 -15.09 48.49
C ARG A 955 22.36 -14.32 47.29
N ALA A 956 23.11 -13.37 46.73
CA ALA A 956 22.72 -12.64 45.53
C ALA A 956 22.81 -13.47 44.24
N TRP A 957 23.43 -14.68 44.27
CA TRP A 957 23.63 -15.50 43.06
C TRP A 957 23.44 -17.02 43.21
N GLY A 958 23.09 -17.52 44.40
CA GLY A 958 22.82 -18.95 44.64
C GLY A 958 21.46 -19.40 44.08
N ASP A 959 21.35 -20.67 43.71
CA ASP A 959 20.15 -21.27 43.08
C ASP A 959 19.00 -21.58 44.07
N GLU A 960 19.05 -21.02 45.29
CA GLU A 960 17.95 -21.11 46.25
C GLU A 960 16.77 -20.24 45.79
N ASN A 961 15.74 -20.89 45.26
CA ASN A 961 14.46 -20.29 44.85
C ASN A 961 13.59 -19.87 46.05
N GLY A 962 14.20 -19.20 47.03
CA GLY A 962 13.51 -18.48 48.10
C GLY A 962 13.04 -17.10 47.63
N ALA A 963 11.79 -16.77 47.95
CA ALA A 963 11.20 -15.45 47.76
C ALA A 963 11.61 -14.51 48.93
N ASP A 964 12.91 -14.22 49.02
CA ASP A 964 13.47 -13.22 49.95
C ASP A 964 13.71 -11.91 49.17
N GLU A 965 12.70 -11.04 49.15
CA GLU A 965 12.64 -9.77 48.40
C GLU A 965 13.86 -8.88 48.66
N LYS A 966 14.45 -9.00 49.85
CA LYS A 966 15.64 -8.29 50.36
C LYS A 966 16.90 -8.40 49.47
N TRP A 967 16.88 -9.29 48.47
CA TRP A 967 17.97 -9.51 47.52
C TRP A 967 17.62 -9.18 46.07
N GLU A 968 16.45 -8.61 45.75
CA GLU A 968 16.04 -8.39 44.37
C GLU A 968 16.98 -7.45 43.60
N GLU A 969 17.30 -6.26 44.13
CA GLU A 969 18.20 -5.33 43.43
C GLU A 969 19.65 -5.87 43.34
N ALA A 970 20.04 -6.73 44.29
CA ALA A 970 21.33 -7.42 44.25
C ALA A 970 21.36 -8.50 43.15
N ARG A 971 20.26 -9.24 42.96
CA ARG A 971 20.07 -10.20 41.87
C ARG A 971 20.01 -9.48 40.51
N GLU A 972 19.43 -8.28 40.43
CA GLU A 972 19.47 -7.45 39.22
C GLU A 972 20.88 -6.97 38.88
N ALA A 973 21.64 -6.47 39.86
CA ALA A 973 23.05 -6.11 39.67
C ALA A 973 23.91 -7.31 39.22
N VAL A 974 23.71 -8.49 39.82
CA VAL A 974 24.34 -9.76 39.39
C VAL A 974 23.98 -10.11 37.95
N LYS A 975 22.73 -9.91 37.53
CA LYS A 975 22.24 -10.17 36.17
C LYS A 975 22.84 -9.19 35.14
N ALA A 976 22.99 -7.91 35.48
CA ALA A 976 23.70 -6.93 34.66
C ALA A 976 25.17 -7.34 34.47
N LEU A 977 25.87 -7.68 35.57
CA LEU A 977 27.25 -8.17 35.52
C LEU A 977 27.39 -9.46 34.69
N ARG A 978 26.54 -10.48 34.91
CA ARG A 978 26.54 -11.73 34.09
C ARG A 978 26.36 -11.45 32.60
N THR A 979 25.57 -10.44 32.23
CA THR A 979 25.35 -10.03 30.83
C THR A 979 26.60 -9.44 30.18
N VAL A 980 27.47 -8.81 30.97
CA VAL A 980 28.77 -8.29 30.50
C VAL A 980 29.83 -9.39 30.51
N CYS A 981 30.04 -10.10 31.62
CA CYS A 981 31.02 -11.19 31.72
C CYS A 981 30.81 -12.30 30.68
N GLY A 982 29.56 -12.53 30.25
CA GLY A 982 29.22 -13.48 29.20
C GLY A 982 29.74 -13.13 27.80
N ARG A 983 30.23 -11.91 27.55
CA ARG A 983 30.76 -11.47 26.24
C ARG A 983 32.24 -11.84 26.04
N ASP A 984 33.05 -11.86 27.10
CA ASP A 984 34.50 -12.08 27.00
C ASP A 984 34.93 -13.56 27.01
N GLY A 985 33.99 -14.49 27.22
CA GLY A 985 34.25 -15.93 27.31
C GLY A 985 34.92 -16.54 26.07
N SER A 986 34.84 -15.87 24.92
CA SER A 986 35.42 -16.28 23.64
C SER A 986 36.95 -16.32 23.62
N SER A 987 37.64 -15.54 24.46
CA SER A 987 39.08 -15.29 24.32
C SER A 987 40.00 -16.24 25.11
N ARG A 988 39.48 -16.95 26.13
CA ARG A 988 40.32 -17.76 27.06
C ARG A 988 40.20 -19.29 26.97
N LYS A 989 39.40 -19.85 26.05
CA LYS A 989 39.35 -21.31 25.79
C LYS A 989 40.45 -21.84 24.83
N LYS A 990 41.64 -21.22 24.85
CA LYS A 990 42.85 -21.69 24.15
C LYS A 990 44.10 -21.64 25.05
N LYS A 991 44.06 -22.28 26.23
CA LYS A 991 45.25 -22.74 27.00
C LYS A 991 44.91 -23.61 28.22
N ARG A 992 44.24 -24.74 27.99
CA ARG A 992 44.36 -25.96 28.81
C ARG A 992 43.83 -27.16 28.03
#